data_AF-A0A8J5HPN2-F1
#
_entry.id   AF-A0A8J5HPN2-F1
#
_cell.length_a   1.000
_cell.length_b   1.000
_cell.length_c   1.000
_cell.angle_alpha   90.00
_cell.angle_beta   90.00
_cell.angle_gamma   90.00
#
_symmetry.space_group_name_H-M   'P 1'
#
loop_
_entity.id
_entity.type
_entity.pdbx_description
1 polymer ?
#
loop_
_entity_poly.entity_id
_entity_poly.type
_entity_poly.pdbx_seq_one_letter_code
_entity_poly.pdbx_strand_id
1 'polypeptide(L)'
;MATAAAASSPAVFPLRSFARNGPSRDPRVSFNVSLIRSPRFTVSSRKQHRAVCCSWSSPEAGSCAPRKGIWSIRDDLVMPSTPYFLAEVQGGQGPPPAVQENFQSVVSQLFQHRIVRCGGQVDDDMATVLVAHLLYLDSVDPTKDIVMYINSPGGSVTAGMAIFDTMRHVRPDVSTVCVGLAASMGAFLLSAGTKGKRYSLPNARIMIHQPLGGAQGSQTDIEVQTNEMLHHKANLSGYLASHTGQSLEKIYQDTDRDYFMSAKEAKEYGLIDGVIMNPFKALPPRRRSIMENRDKALIAVGFEGSANKIGVGIVALDGSILSNPRHTYITPPGHGFLPRETAHHHLRHLLPILRTALSDAGLTPADIDCLCYTKGPGMGAPLQVSAVAVRALSQLWGKPIVAVNHCVAHIEMGRVVTGAEDPVVLYVSGGNTQVIAYSEGKYRIFGETIDIAVGNCLDRFARVLTLSNDPSPGYNIEQLAKKGDKFIDLPYVVKGMDVSFSGILSYIEATAVELLKNNECTPADLCYSLQETVFAMLVEITERAMAHCDKKDVLIVGGVGCNERLQEMMRIMCSERGGKLFATDDRYCIDNGAMIAYTGLLAFAHGMTTPLEDSTFTQRFRTDEVQAIWREKYSKHEGSAA
;
A
#
# COMPACT_ATOMS: atom_id res chain seq x y z
N MET A 1 62.07 10.41 -20.58
CA MET A 1 63.40 10.48 -19.94
C MET A 1 63.70 11.92 -19.54
N ALA A 2 64.38 12.12 -18.42
CA ALA A 2 65.32 13.21 -18.11
C ALA A 2 64.91 14.71 -18.30
N THR A 3 64.46 15.31 -17.19
CA THR A 3 65.08 16.48 -16.49
C THR A 3 65.43 17.81 -17.19
N ALA A 4 64.79 18.90 -16.72
CA ALA A 4 65.35 20.06 -15.97
C ALA A 4 66.60 20.84 -16.49
N ALA A 5 66.79 22.16 -16.25
CA ALA A 5 66.00 23.22 -15.59
C ALA A 5 66.65 24.64 -15.79
N ALA A 6 66.08 25.66 -15.13
CA ALA A 6 66.63 26.99 -14.79
C ALA A 6 66.52 28.15 -15.82
N ALA A 7 66.38 29.43 -15.44
CA ALA A 7 65.86 30.07 -14.20
C ALA A 7 65.75 31.60 -14.40
N SER A 8 64.78 32.29 -13.79
CA SER A 8 64.95 33.58 -13.07
C SER A 8 63.62 34.18 -12.56
N SER A 9 63.51 34.26 -11.23
CA SER A 9 62.66 35.18 -10.45
C SER A 9 63.54 36.40 -10.05
N PRO A 10 63.08 37.48 -9.36
CA PRO A 10 61.88 37.65 -8.50
C PRO A 10 61.16 39.03 -8.72
N ALA A 11 60.27 39.59 -7.88
CA ALA A 11 59.84 39.31 -6.50
C ALA A 11 58.51 39.99 -6.09
N VAL A 12 57.90 39.47 -5.01
CA VAL A 12 57.15 40.18 -3.94
C VAL A 12 55.67 40.60 -4.13
N PHE A 13 54.83 39.96 -3.30
CA PHE A 13 53.45 40.26 -2.86
C PHE A 13 53.43 41.32 -1.72
N PRO A 14 52.31 42.01 -1.40
CA PRO A 14 51.34 41.45 -0.42
C PRO A 14 49.85 41.89 -0.59
N LEU A 15 49.05 41.55 0.44
CA LEU A 15 47.59 41.36 0.46
C LEU A 15 46.71 42.58 0.85
N ARG A 16 45.43 42.49 0.42
CA ARG A 16 44.17 42.95 1.08
C ARG A 16 43.75 44.45 1.08
N SER A 17 42.73 44.71 0.25
CA SER A 17 41.33 45.05 0.64
C SER A 17 40.76 46.49 0.55
N PHE A 18 39.49 46.51 0.07
CA PHE A 18 38.35 47.44 0.30
C PHE A 18 38.22 48.85 -0.33
N ALA A 19 36.97 49.10 -0.79
CA ALA A 19 36.24 50.39 -0.84
C ALA A 19 36.65 51.43 -1.91
N ARG A 20 35.79 52.34 -2.42
CA ARG A 20 34.35 52.67 -2.23
C ARG A 20 33.90 53.59 -3.40
N ASN A 21 32.59 53.81 -3.56
CA ASN A 21 32.03 55.06 -4.10
C ASN A 21 31.01 55.65 -3.09
N GLY A 22 30.93 56.98 -2.98
CA GLY A 22 30.04 57.73 -2.06
C GLY A 22 29.02 58.60 -2.83
N PRO A 23 28.54 59.77 -2.31
CA PRO A 23 28.99 60.47 -1.08
C PRO A 23 27.91 61.19 -0.19
N SER A 24 28.31 61.48 1.07
CA SER A 24 28.04 62.67 1.92
C SER A 24 26.64 63.34 2.10
N ARG A 25 26.19 63.54 3.36
CA ARG A 25 26.26 64.80 4.17
C ARG A 25 25.52 64.69 5.54
N ASP A 26 26.03 65.42 6.54
CA ASP A 26 25.46 65.75 7.89
C ASP A 26 25.16 67.29 7.86
N PRO A 27 24.48 68.01 8.82
CA PRO A 27 24.07 67.61 10.18
C PRO A 27 22.69 68.09 10.75
N ARG A 28 22.22 67.33 11.75
CA ARG A 28 21.46 67.64 13.01
C ARG A 28 20.62 68.94 13.21
N VAL A 29 19.40 68.77 13.77
CA VAL A 29 18.90 69.20 15.12
C VAL A 29 17.39 69.57 15.11
N SER A 30 16.55 68.83 15.85
CA SER A 30 15.57 69.38 16.82
C SER A 30 14.75 68.28 17.56
N PHE A 31 14.46 68.58 18.83
CA PHE A 31 13.47 68.07 19.82
C PHE A 31 12.36 67.07 19.37
N ASN A 32 11.81 66.18 20.21
CA ASN A 32 11.74 66.15 21.69
C ASN A 32 11.35 64.75 22.26
N VAL A 33 11.66 64.49 23.56
CA VAL A 33 10.96 63.59 24.55
C VAL A 33 10.66 62.11 24.14
N SER A 34 10.95 61.04 24.91
CA SER A 34 11.43 60.85 26.29
C SER A 34 12.21 59.54 26.52
N LEU A 35 13.37 59.67 27.18
CA LEU A 35 13.83 58.98 28.42
C LEU A 35 12.78 58.07 29.11
N ILE A 36 13.05 56.99 29.88
CA ILE A 36 14.24 56.31 30.45
C ILE A 36 13.64 55.00 31.09
N ARG A 37 14.25 53.80 31.16
CA ARG A 37 15.38 53.39 32.03
C ARG A 37 15.66 51.88 31.86
N SER A 38 16.94 51.47 31.81
CA SER A 38 17.40 50.23 32.45
C SER A 38 18.95 50.16 32.46
N PRO A 39 19.61 50.34 33.62
CA PRO A 39 21.02 50.01 33.77
C PRO A 39 21.24 48.57 34.30
N ARG A 40 22.33 47.99 33.80
CA ARG A 40 23.01 46.72 34.13
C ARG A 40 22.95 46.26 35.59
N PHE A 41 23.02 44.93 35.79
CA PHE A 41 24.04 44.31 36.66
C PHE A 41 24.40 42.87 36.24
N THR A 42 25.54 42.40 36.74
CA THR A 42 26.29 41.17 36.40
C THR A 42 26.76 40.50 37.71
N VAL A 43 26.92 39.17 37.86
CA VAL A 43 26.81 38.02 36.93
C VAL A 43 26.72 36.70 37.75
N SER A 44 26.19 35.60 37.21
CA SER A 44 26.84 34.25 37.19
C SER A 44 25.87 33.08 36.89
N SER A 45 26.44 31.87 36.86
CA SER A 45 25.99 30.67 36.17
C SER A 45 24.91 29.84 36.87
N ARG A 46 23.98 29.27 36.08
CA ARG A 46 23.85 27.82 35.83
C ARG A 46 22.80 27.56 34.74
N LYS A 47 23.06 26.57 33.87
CA LYS A 47 22.14 26.18 32.78
C LYS A 47 21.05 25.24 33.29
N GLN A 48 19.79 25.59 33.06
CA GLN A 48 18.69 24.64 32.83
C GLN A 48 17.54 25.39 32.12
N HIS A 49 17.16 24.93 30.92
CA HIS A 49 16.03 25.51 30.19
C HIS A 49 14.73 24.83 30.61
N ARG A 50 13.72 25.65 30.90
CA ARG A 50 12.32 25.25 31.06
C ARG A 50 11.51 26.09 30.07
N ALA A 51 10.70 25.47 29.22
CA ALA A 51 9.72 26.16 28.40
C ALA A 51 8.33 25.97 29.03
N VAL A 52 7.56 27.04 29.11
CA VAL A 52 6.25 27.09 29.78
C VAL A 52 5.15 26.97 28.75
N CYS A 53 4.11 26.18 29.05
CA CYS A 53 2.88 26.11 28.29
C CYS A 53 1.74 26.77 29.10
N CYS A 54 0.86 27.52 28.42
CA CYS A 54 -0.43 27.97 28.94
C CYS A 54 -1.51 27.83 27.87
N SER A 55 -2.75 27.66 28.32
CA SER A 55 -3.83 26.91 27.67
C SER A 55 -4.97 27.77 27.06
N TRP A 56 -6.06 27.05 26.72
CA TRP A 56 -7.44 27.43 26.33
C TRP A 56 -7.76 27.31 24.82
N SER A 57 -8.82 26.62 24.37
CA SER A 57 -9.61 25.47 24.89
C SER A 57 -10.58 24.95 23.80
N SER A 58 -11.05 23.69 23.86
CA SER A 58 -12.19 23.16 23.07
C SER A 58 -12.72 21.81 23.61
N PRO A 59 -13.97 21.39 23.28
CA PRO A 59 -14.86 20.75 24.26
C PRO A 59 -14.91 19.22 24.29
N GLU A 60 -15.72 18.72 25.22
CA GLU A 60 -15.77 17.37 25.76
C GLU A 60 -16.26 16.27 24.78
N ALA A 61 -15.53 15.16 24.77
CA ALA A 61 -16.05 13.82 24.50
C ALA A 61 -15.42 12.87 25.55
N GLY A 62 -16.22 11.94 26.11
CA GLY A 62 -15.95 11.30 27.40
C GLY A 62 -14.59 10.62 27.54
N SER A 63 -13.73 11.18 28.40
CA SER A 63 -12.40 10.63 28.69
C SER A 63 -12.43 9.51 29.73
N CYS A 64 -11.92 8.32 29.38
CA CYS A 64 -11.41 7.40 30.38
C CYS A 64 -10.03 7.91 30.83
N ALA A 65 -9.97 8.60 31.98
CA ALA A 65 -8.73 9.17 32.49
C ALA A 65 -7.71 8.09 32.88
N PRO A 66 -6.39 8.30 32.70
CA PRO A 66 -5.39 7.38 33.20
C PRO A 66 -5.45 7.31 34.73
N ARG A 67 -5.52 6.09 35.28
CA ARG A 67 -5.51 5.86 36.73
C ARG A 67 -4.17 6.30 37.32
N LYS A 68 -4.12 7.51 37.91
CA LYS A 68 -2.94 8.01 38.64
C LYS A 68 -2.53 7.01 39.72
N GLY A 69 -1.29 6.55 39.67
CA GLY A 69 -0.70 5.64 40.65
C GLY A 69 -0.31 4.24 40.13
N ILE A 70 -0.70 3.88 38.90
CA ILE A 70 -0.26 2.65 38.24
C ILE A 70 0.78 3.02 37.17
N TRP A 71 2.00 2.47 37.26
CA TRP A 71 2.99 2.62 36.18
C TRP A 71 2.43 2.01 34.90
N SER A 72 2.58 2.73 33.80
CA SER A 72 1.98 2.38 32.53
C SER A 72 3.05 2.27 31.46
N ILE A 73 3.31 1.04 31.01
CA ILE A 73 4.22 0.76 29.89
C ILE A 73 3.88 1.56 28.61
N ARG A 74 2.64 2.07 28.53
CA ARG A 74 2.09 2.89 27.45
C ARG A 74 2.87 4.17 27.16
N ASP A 75 3.52 4.76 28.16
CA ASP A 75 4.17 6.07 28.04
C ASP A 75 5.68 5.97 27.70
N ASP A 76 6.31 4.81 27.94
CA ASP A 76 7.77 4.62 27.86
C ASP A 76 8.22 3.62 26.75
N LEU A 77 7.31 2.93 26.08
CA LEU A 77 7.65 1.83 25.15
C LEU A 77 8.16 2.33 23.78
N VAL A 78 9.47 2.59 23.69
CA VAL A 78 10.16 2.86 22.43
C VAL A 78 10.32 1.55 21.63
N MET A 79 9.53 1.39 20.58
CA MET A 79 9.54 0.19 19.74
C MET A 79 10.78 0.14 18.82
N PRO A 80 11.61 -0.93 18.86
CA PRO A 80 12.69 -1.11 17.90
C PRO A 80 12.15 -1.45 16.50
N SER A 81 12.83 -0.97 15.46
CA SER A 81 12.42 -1.11 14.06
C SER A 81 12.86 -2.43 13.42
N THR A 82 12.62 -3.57 14.08
CA THR A 82 12.89 -4.92 13.56
C THR A 82 12.07 -5.96 14.34
N PRO A 83 11.51 -7.00 13.68
CA PRO A 83 10.79 -8.07 14.37
C PRO A 83 11.76 -8.94 15.17
N TYR A 84 11.44 -9.17 16.45
CA TYR A 84 12.05 -10.21 17.25
C TYR A 84 11.70 -11.58 16.68
N PHE A 85 12.72 -12.39 16.38
CA PHE A 85 12.59 -13.83 16.20
C PHE A 85 13.71 -14.52 16.98
N LEU A 86 13.35 -15.55 17.74
CA LEU A 86 14.30 -16.52 18.31
C LEU A 86 13.83 -17.93 17.96
N ALA A 87 14.79 -18.85 17.91
CA ALA A 87 14.70 -20.09 17.17
C ALA A 87 14.34 -21.32 18.04
N GLU A 88 13.97 -22.39 17.33
CA GLU A 88 14.04 -23.81 17.73
C GLU A 88 13.47 -24.22 19.11
N VAL A 89 12.25 -24.78 19.10
CA VAL A 89 11.84 -25.77 20.10
C VAL A 89 12.39 -27.13 19.69
N GLN A 90 13.18 -27.74 20.56
CA GLN A 90 13.78 -29.07 20.37
C GLN A 90 12.73 -30.19 20.46
N GLY A 91 12.92 -31.30 19.74
CA GLY A 91 12.25 -32.57 20.06
C GLY A 91 11.40 -33.23 18.97
N GLY A 92 11.85 -33.25 17.72
CA GLY A 92 11.23 -34.07 16.67
C GLY A 92 11.88 -33.87 15.30
N GLN A 93 11.73 -34.83 14.38
CA GLN A 93 12.06 -34.59 12.97
C GLN A 93 11.03 -33.61 12.40
N GLY A 94 11.40 -32.32 12.41
CA GLY A 94 10.60 -31.26 11.81
C GLY A 94 10.44 -31.42 10.29
N PRO A 95 9.47 -30.72 9.69
CA PRO A 95 9.34 -30.69 8.23
C PRO A 95 10.60 -30.10 7.57
N PRO A 96 10.87 -30.38 6.28
CA PRO A 96 12.09 -29.92 5.61
C PRO A 96 12.32 -28.40 5.75
N PRO A 97 13.57 -27.91 5.80
CA PRO A 97 13.88 -26.50 6.08
C PRO A 97 13.09 -25.48 5.24
N ALA A 98 12.90 -25.75 3.94
CA ALA A 98 12.09 -24.92 3.05
C ALA A 98 10.61 -24.81 3.45
N VAL A 99 10.03 -25.86 4.06
CA VAL A 99 8.67 -25.83 4.61
C VAL A 99 8.63 -24.97 5.88
N GLN A 100 9.69 -25.02 6.69
CA GLN A 100 9.79 -24.24 7.93
C GLN A 100 9.98 -22.74 7.66
N GLU A 101 10.81 -22.37 6.68
CA GLU A 101 11.00 -21.00 6.21
C GLU A 101 9.71 -20.43 5.58
N ASN A 102 9.04 -21.20 4.71
CA ASN A 102 7.73 -20.82 4.15
C ASN A 102 6.66 -20.66 5.24
N PHE A 103 6.63 -21.55 6.25
CA PHE A 103 5.70 -21.44 7.38
C PHE A 103 5.97 -20.19 8.23
N GLN A 104 7.23 -19.85 8.48
CA GLN A 104 7.63 -18.62 9.18
C GLN A 104 7.22 -17.35 8.40
N SER A 105 7.38 -17.35 7.07
CA SER A 105 6.89 -16.28 6.19
C SER A 105 5.37 -16.09 6.32
N VAL A 106 4.59 -17.18 6.22
CA VAL A 106 3.12 -17.13 6.34
C VAL A 106 2.66 -16.70 7.74
N VAL A 107 3.30 -17.18 8.81
CA VAL A 107 2.98 -16.74 10.19
C VAL A 107 3.27 -15.24 10.37
N SER A 108 4.34 -14.73 9.77
CA SER A 108 4.67 -13.29 9.78
C SER A 108 3.61 -12.46 9.05
N GLN A 109 3.10 -12.94 7.91
CA GLN A 109 2.00 -12.28 7.19
C GLN A 109 0.69 -12.28 7.99
N LEU A 110 0.33 -13.41 8.62
CA LEU A 110 -0.84 -13.49 9.51
C LEU A 110 -0.74 -12.47 10.65
N PHE A 111 0.44 -12.33 11.26
CA PHE A 111 0.67 -11.36 12.33
C PHE A 111 0.49 -9.91 11.86
N GLN A 112 0.96 -9.55 10.66
CA GLN A 112 0.70 -8.23 10.05
C GLN A 112 -0.80 -7.95 9.85
N HIS A 113 -1.60 -9.00 9.60
CA HIS A 113 -3.07 -8.92 9.54
C HIS A 113 -3.75 -8.97 10.93
N ARG A 114 -2.99 -8.88 12.02
CA ARG A 114 -3.44 -8.97 13.43
C ARG A 114 -4.02 -10.33 13.79
N ILE A 115 -3.54 -11.38 13.13
CA ILE A 115 -3.94 -12.77 13.36
C ILE A 115 -2.85 -13.47 14.16
N VAL A 116 -3.19 -13.95 15.36
CA VAL A 116 -2.31 -14.70 16.27
C VAL A 116 -2.81 -16.15 16.41
N ARG A 117 -1.92 -17.07 16.84
CA ARG A 117 -2.23 -18.50 16.91
C ARG A 117 -1.86 -19.09 18.28
N CYS A 118 -2.85 -19.63 18.99
CA CYS A 118 -2.67 -20.52 20.12
C CYS A 118 -2.78 -21.96 19.59
N GLY A 119 -1.65 -22.56 19.20
CA GLY A 119 -1.59 -23.84 18.52
C GLY A 119 -0.62 -24.80 19.19
N GLY A 120 -1.12 -25.93 19.70
CA GLY A 120 -0.36 -26.84 20.57
C GLY A 120 -0.71 -26.67 22.05
N GLN A 121 0.11 -27.25 22.93
CA GLN A 121 -0.09 -27.20 24.37
C GLN A 121 0.09 -25.77 24.90
N VAL A 122 -0.73 -25.34 25.87
CA VAL A 122 -0.55 -24.05 26.55
C VAL A 122 0.55 -24.19 27.60
N ASP A 123 1.70 -23.58 27.35
CA ASP A 123 2.86 -23.55 28.23
C ASP A 123 3.41 -22.11 28.36
N ASP A 124 4.43 -21.93 29.20
CA ASP A 124 4.99 -20.61 29.50
C ASP A 124 5.67 -19.95 28.29
N ASP A 125 6.19 -20.75 27.35
CA ASP A 125 6.75 -20.26 26.08
C ASP A 125 5.65 -19.73 25.16
N MET A 126 4.56 -20.49 24.97
CA MET A 126 3.39 -20.03 24.21
C MET A 126 2.76 -18.80 24.85
N ALA A 127 2.67 -18.76 26.19
CA ALA A 127 2.18 -17.59 26.91
C ALA A 127 3.08 -16.38 26.67
N THR A 128 4.40 -16.53 26.80
CA THR A 128 5.37 -15.45 26.54
C THR A 128 5.20 -14.87 25.13
N VAL A 129 5.09 -15.74 24.11
CA VAL A 129 4.90 -15.32 22.71
C VAL A 129 3.55 -14.62 22.50
N LEU A 130 2.44 -15.18 23.01
CA LEU A 130 1.11 -14.59 22.83
C LEU A 130 0.94 -13.28 23.61
N VAL A 131 1.50 -13.17 24.81
CA VAL A 131 1.51 -11.93 25.59
C VAL A 131 2.27 -10.83 24.84
N ALA A 132 3.47 -11.13 24.34
CA ALA A 132 4.26 -10.20 23.53
C ALA A 132 3.51 -9.76 22.25
N HIS A 133 2.88 -10.71 21.54
CA HIS A 133 2.06 -10.43 20.36
C HIS A 133 0.86 -9.53 20.66
N LEU A 134 0.10 -9.79 21.74
CA LEU A 134 -1.06 -8.98 22.12
C LEU A 134 -0.64 -7.54 22.48
N LEU A 135 0.40 -7.37 23.29
CA LEU A 135 0.93 -6.07 23.67
C LEU A 135 1.50 -5.29 22.48
N TYR A 136 2.19 -5.96 21.55
CA TYR A 136 2.66 -5.36 20.29
C TYR A 136 1.49 -4.88 19.42
N LEU A 137 0.45 -5.71 19.25
CA LEU A 137 -0.69 -5.35 18.41
C LEU A 137 -1.52 -4.21 19.00
N ASP A 138 -1.62 -4.13 20.34
CA ASP A 138 -2.19 -2.97 21.05
C ASP A 138 -1.37 -1.68 20.85
N SER A 139 -0.04 -1.77 20.80
CA SER A 139 0.81 -0.57 20.59
C SER A 139 0.77 -0.07 19.14
N VAL A 140 0.66 -0.96 18.16
CA VAL A 140 0.59 -0.62 16.72
C VAL A 140 -0.75 -0.01 16.31
N ASP A 141 -1.86 -0.60 16.74
CA ASP A 141 -3.21 -0.08 16.48
C ASP A 141 -4.16 -0.54 17.60
N PRO A 142 -4.52 0.34 18.55
CA PRO A 142 -5.40 -0.02 19.66
C PRO A 142 -6.88 -0.04 19.29
N THR A 143 -7.26 0.34 18.07
CA THR A 143 -8.66 0.50 17.65
C THR A 143 -9.19 -0.70 16.86
N LYS A 144 -8.30 -1.55 16.36
CA LYS A 144 -8.63 -2.66 15.46
C LYS A 144 -8.48 -4.00 16.15
N ASP A 145 -9.51 -4.84 16.03
CA ASP A 145 -9.57 -6.20 16.57
C ASP A 145 -8.28 -7.04 16.32
N ILE A 146 -8.04 -7.98 17.23
CA ILE A 146 -7.04 -9.05 17.10
C ILE A 146 -7.80 -10.37 16.94
N VAL A 147 -7.39 -11.24 16.02
CA VAL A 147 -8.01 -12.55 15.80
C VAL A 147 -7.08 -13.66 16.30
N MET A 148 -7.47 -14.36 17.35
CA MET A 148 -6.76 -15.51 17.91
C MET A 148 -7.37 -16.82 17.42
N TYR A 149 -6.64 -17.54 16.56
CA TYR A 149 -6.99 -18.91 16.18
C TYR A 149 -6.49 -19.89 17.24
N ILE A 150 -7.37 -20.77 17.72
CA ILE A 150 -7.11 -21.72 18.79
C ILE A 150 -7.21 -23.15 18.26
N ASN A 151 -6.11 -23.90 18.37
CA ASN A 151 -6.05 -25.35 18.19
C ASN A 151 -5.16 -25.95 19.29
N SER A 152 -5.73 -26.15 20.47
CA SER A 152 -5.00 -26.51 21.68
C SER A 152 -5.72 -27.61 22.48
N PRO A 153 -5.00 -28.63 22.97
CA PRO A 153 -5.52 -29.57 23.98
C PRO A 153 -5.59 -28.93 25.39
N GLY A 154 -5.19 -27.67 25.54
CA GLY A 154 -4.98 -26.99 26.82
C GLY A 154 -3.56 -27.15 27.33
N GLY A 155 -3.36 -27.01 28.64
CA GLY A 155 -2.04 -27.05 29.26
C GLY A 155 -2.03 -26.38 30.63
N SER A 156 -0.94 -25.68 30.95
CA SER A 156 -0.73 -24.97 32.21
C SER A 156 -1.80 -23.90 32.47
N VAL A 157 -2.38 -23.94 33.67
CA VAL A 157 -3.39 -22.97 34.12
C VAL A 157 -2.77 -21.58 34.24
N THR A 158 -1.59 -21.46 34.84
CA THR A 158 -0.92 -20.16 35.05
C THR A 158 -0.54 -19.51 33.71
N ALA A 159 -0.01 -20.28 32.76
CA ALA A 159 0.29 -19.83 31.41
C ALA A 159 -0.97 -19.33 30.67
N GLY A 160 -2.07 -20.09 30.74
CA GLY A 160 -3.34 -19.69 30.15
C GLY A 160 -3.97 -18.46 30.84
N MET A 161 -3.80 -18.32 32.15
CA MET A 161 -4.23 -17.12 32.88
C MET A 161 -3.43 -15.87 32.48
N ALA A 162 -2.11 -15.98 32.23
CA ALA A 162 -1.30 -14.87 31.73
C ALA A 162 -1.76 -14.37 30.35
N ILE A 163 -2.13 -15.29 29.44
CA ILE A 163 -2.73 -14.96 28.15
C ILE A 163 -4.09 -14.28 28.36
N PHE A 164 -4.96 -14.85 29.20
CA PHE A 164 -6.30 -14.32 29.49
C PHE A 164 -6.29 -12.91 30.08
N ASP A 165 -5.46 -12.66 31.09
CA ASP A 165 -5.34 -11.34 31.70
C ASP A 165 -4.76 -10.32 30.71
N THR A 166 -3.88 -10.75 29.80
CA THR A 166 -3.38 -9.89 28.71
C THR A 166 -4.46 -9.59 27.67
N MET A 167 -5.29 -10.58 27.29
CA MET A 167 -6.47 -10.35 26.43
C MET A 167 -7.44 -9.33 27.02
N ARG A 168 -7.50 -9.20 28.35
CA ARG A 168 -8.31 -8.22 29.07
C ARG A 168 -7.58 -6.89 29.35
N HIS A 169 -6.27 -6.85 29.18
CA HIS A 169 -5.43 -5.67 29.41
C HIS A 169 -5.32 -4.77 28.17
N VAL A 170 -5.27 -5.39 26.98
CA VAL A 170 -5.18 -4.69 25.69
C VAL A 170 -6.48 -3.93 25.36
N ARG A 171 -6.38 -2.89 24.54
CA ARG A 171 -7.51 -2.05 24.11
C ARG A 171 -8.32 -2.64 22.95
N PRO A 172 -7.70 -3.31 21.95
CA PRO A 172 -8.43 -4.08 20.94
C PRO A 172 -9.32 -5.17 21.52
N ASP A 173 -10.46 -5.41 20.89
CA ASP A 173 -11.20 -6.64 21.08
C ASP A 173 -10.39 -7.85 20.58
N VAL A 174 -10.39 -8.94 21.36
CA VAL A 174 -9.78 -10.21 20.96
C VAL A 174 -10.89 -11.17 20.52
N SER A 175 -11.03 -11.36 19.21
CA SER A 175 -11.88 -12.39 18.63
C SER A 175 -11.18 -13.74 18.72
N THR A 176 -11.90 -14.79 19.13
CA THR A 176 -11.36 -16.15 19.28
C THR A 176 -12.01 -17.10 18.28
N VAL A 177 -11.23 -17.96 17.63
CA VAL A 177 -11.74 -18.90 16.61
C VAL A 177 -11.16 -20.30 16.81
N CYS A 178 -11.99 -21.26 17.17
CA CYS A 178 -11.58 -22.66 17.29
C CYS A 178 -11.40 -23.33 15.92
N VAL A 179 -10.21 -23.91 15.68
CA VAL A 179 -9.80 -24.56 14.43
C VAL A 179 -9.18 -25.93 14.71
N GLY A 180 -10.02 -26.92 14.98
CA GLY A 180 -9.61 -28.28 15.33
C GLY A 180 -10.09 -28.65 16.73
N LEU A 181 -9.23 -28.53 17.73
CA LEU A 181 -9.55 -28.79 19.14
C LEU A 181 -9.37 -27.53 19.98
N ALA A 182 -10.31 -27.25 20.87
CA ALA A 182 -10.10 -26.36 22.01
C ALA A 182 -10.52 -27.11 23.27
N ALA A 183 -9.57 -27.70 23.99
CA ALA A 183 -9.81 -28.44 25.21
C ALA A 183 -9.20 -27.75 26.43
N SER A 184 -9.75 -27.96 27.63
CA SER A 184 -9.14 -27.48 28.89
C SER A 184 -8.86 -25.95 28.82
N MET A 185 -7.63 -25.50 29.09
CA MET A 185 -7.24 -24.08 28.94
C MET A 185 -7.44 -23.51 27.52
N GLY A 186 -7.43 -24.34 26.47
CA GLY A 186 -7.81 -23.92 25.12
C GLY A 186 -9.30 -23.59 24.99
N ALA A 187 -10.18 -24.35 25.64
CA ALA A 187 -11.61 -24.04 25.73
C ALA A 187 -11.88 -22.80 26.60
N PHE A 188 -11.11 -22.65 27.68
CA PHE A 188 -11.14 -21.46 28.52
C PHE A 188 -10.82 -20.19 27.73
N LEU A 189 -9.66 -20.17 27.05
CA LEU A 189 -9.23 -19.04 26.22
C LEU A 189 -10.20 -18.77 25.06
N LEU A 190 -10.78 -19.80 24.45
CA LEU A 190 -11.85 -19.66 23.46
C LEU A 190 -13.06 -18.91 24.01
N SER A 191 -13.54 -19.31 25.20
CA SER A 191 -14.69 -18.68 25.86
C SER A 191 -14.43 -17.22 26.29
N ALA A 192 -13.16 -16.87 26.46
CA ALA A 192 -12.69 -15.60 27.00
C ALA A 192 -12.49 -14.48 25.97
N GLY A 193 -12.65 -14.77 24.67
CA GLY A 193 -12.69 -13.72 23.64
C GLY A 193 -13.84 -12.72 23.86
N THR A 194 -13.79 -11.55 23.23
CA THR A 194 -14.85 -10.54 23.34
C THR A 194 -16.21 -11.15 23.00
N LYS A 195 -17.19 -10.96 23.89
CA LYS A 195 -18.56 -11.46 23.70
C LYS A 195 -19.18 -10.93 22.41
N GLY A 196 -19.71 -11.83 21.58
CA GLY A 196 -20.17 -11.55 20.22
C GLY A 196 -19.08 -11.75 19.14
N LYS A 197 -17.84 -12.09 19.53
CA LYS A 197 -16.70 -12.32 18.63
C LYS A 197 -15.99 -13.67 18.88
N ARG A 198 -16.65 -14.62 19.56
CA ARG A 198 -16.13 -15.98 19.84
C ARG A 198 -16.74 -16.97 18.85
N TYR A 199 -15.93 -17.76 18.17
CA TYR A 199 -16.36 -18.58 17.04
C TYR A 199 -15.71 -19.97 16.98
N SER A 200 -16.31 -20.87 16.20
CA SER A 200 -15.73 -22.19 15.92
C SER A 200 -16.02 -22.63 14.48
N LEU A 201 -15.10 -23.38 13.86
CA LEU A 201 -15.37 -24.06 12.59
C LEU A 201 -16.27 -25.29 12.79
N PRO A 202 -17.06 -25.74 11.79
CA PRO A 202 -18.14 -26.71 11.99
C PRO A 202 -17.67 -28.08 12.51
N ASN A 203 -16.48 -28.51 12.09
CA ASN A 203 -15.90 -29.81 12.46
C ASN A 203 -15.04 -29.76 13.73
N ALA A 204 -14.88 -28.58 14.35
CA ALA A 204 -14.05 -28.45 15.54
C ALA A 204 -14.76 -28.96 16.80
N ARG A 205 -13.98 -29.49 17.73
CA ARG A 205 -14.43 -30.00 19.05
C ARG A 205 -13.97 -29.06 20.14
N ILE A 206 -14.88 -28.75 21.07
CA ILE A 206 -14.59 -27.98 22.27
C ILE A 206 -14.76 -28.93 23.46
N MET A 207 -13.82 -28.95 24.40
CA MET A 207 -13.91 -29.81 25.59
C MET A 207 -13.61 -29.01 26.85
N ILE A 208 -14.51 -29.11 27.84
CA ILE A 208 -14.28 -28.59 29.19
C ILE A 208 -14.15 -29.76 30.17
N HIS A 209 -13.27 -29.58 31.15
CA HIS A 209 -13.02 -30.49 32.27
C HIS A 209 -12.37 -29.68 33.41
N GLN A 210 -12.28 -30.26 34.60
CA GLN A 210 -11.63 -29.64 35.75
C GLN A 210 -10.10 -29.61 35.57
N PRO A 211 -9.39 -28.61 36.14
CA PRO A 211 -7.93 -28.60 36.09
C PRO A 211 -7.37 -29.85 36.78
N LEU A 212 -6.57 -30.62 36.05
CA LEU A 212 -5.91 -31.83 36.55
C LEU A 212 -4.54 -31.48 37.12
N GLY A 213 -4.20 -32.07 38.28
CA GLY A 213 -2.88 -32.00 38.89
C GLY A 213 -2.70 -33.13 39.91
N GLY A 214 -1.47 -33.54 40.13
CA GLY A 214 -1.12 -34.52 41.18
C GLY A 214 -0.43 -33.83 42.34
N ALA A 215 -0.81 -34.18 43.58
CA ALA A 215 -0.12 -33.70 44.77
C ALA A 215 0.99 -34.68 45.20
N GLN A 216 2.20 -34.17 45.47
CA GLN A 216 3.36 -34.96 45.90
C GLN A 216 4.23 -34.13 46.86
N GLY A 217 4.72 -34.78 47.93
CA GLY A 217 5.63 -34.17 48.90
C GLY A 217 5.31 -34.57 50.34
N SER A 218 5.70 -33.73 51.30
CA SER A 218 5.27 -33.83 52.69
C SER A 218 3.77 -33.48 52.83
N GLN A 219 3.17 -33.75 53.99
CA GLN A 219 1.76 -33.42 54.24
C GLN A 219 1.46 -31.93 53.98
N THR A 220 2.35 -31.04 54.40
CA THR A 220 2.24 -29.59 54.16
C THR A 220 2.33 -29.22 52.68
N ASP A 221 3.16 -29.91 51.89
CA ASP A 221 3.26 -29.67 50.44
C ASP A 221 1.98 -30.11 49.73
N ILE A 222 1.42 -31.25 50.14
CA ILE A 222 0.15 -31.78 49.63
C ILE A 222 -1.01 -30.82 49.95
N GLU A 223 -1.08 -30.31 51.18
CA GLU A 223 -2.09 -29.33 51.59
C GLU A 223 -1.99 -28.01 50.78
N VAL A 224 -0.77 -27.49 50.56
CA VAL A 224 -0.54 -26.28 49.75
C VAL A 224 -0.93 -26.51 48.28
N GLN A 225 -0.47 -27.60 47.66
CA GLN A 225 -0.79 -27.94 46.27
C GLN A 225 -2.30 -28.18 46.07
N THR A 226 -2.98 -28.78 47.06
CA THR A 226 -4.43 -28.99 47.04
C THR A 226 -5.19 -27.67 47.13
N ASN A 227 -4.77 -26.74 48.00
CA ASN A 227 -5.38 -25.42 48.12
C ASN A 227 -5.23 -24.59 46.83
N GLU A 228 -4.06 -24.64 46.18
CA GLU A 228 -3.85 -23.95 44.89
C GLU A 228 -4.71 -24.55 43.77
N MET A 229 -4.84 -25.88 43.72
CA MET A 229 -5.73 -26.57 42.78
C MET A 229 -7.20 -26.18 42.99
N LEU A 230 -7.66 -26.09 44.24
CA LEU A 230 -9.00 -25.62 44.58
C LEU A 230 -9.19 -24.14 44.17
N HIS A 231 -8.18 -23.29 44.36
CA HIS A 231 -8.20 -21.89 43.94
C HIS A 231 -8.32 -21.77 42.41
N HIS A 232 -7.49 -22.49 41.65
CA HIS A 232 -7.58 -22.56 40.19
C HIS A 232 -8.95 -23.08 39.72
N LYS A 233 -9.45 -24.17 40.31
CA LYS A 233 -10.77 -24.73 39.98
C LYS A 233 -11.90 -23.73 40.21
N ALA A 234 -11.90 -23.01 41.34
CA ALA A 234 -12.89 -21.98 41.64
C ALA A 234 -12.83 -20.80 40.65
N ASN A 235 -11.63 -20.27 40.38
CA ASN A 235 -11.44 -19.15 39.46
C ASN A 235 -11.89 -19.48 38.03
N LEU A 236 -11.38 -20.60 37.47
CA LEU A 236 -11.71 -21.02 36.10
C LEU A 236 -13.21 -21.29 35.95
N SER A 237 -13.83 -21.95 36.93
CA SER A 237 -15.27 -22.25 36.91
C SER A 237 -16.12 -20.97 37.01
N GLY A 238 -15.72 -20.01 37.84
CA GLY A 238 -16.38 -18.69 37.93
C GLY A 238 -16.31 -17.88 36.64
N TYR A 239 -15.14 -17.86 35.98
CA TYR A 239 -14.98 -17.21 34.68
C TYR A 239 -15.76 -17.93 33.58
N LEU A 240 -15.75 -19.28 33.53
CA LEU A 240 -16.55 -20.06 32.57
C LEU A 240 -18.05 -19.83 32.77
N ALA A 241 -18.55 -19.78 34.00
CA ALA A 241 -19.94 -19.44 34.29
C ALA A 241 -20.30 -18.03 33.75
N SER A 242 -19.43 -17.05 33.99
CA SER A 242 -19.58 -15.67 33.46
C SER A 242 -19.57 -15.60 31.93
N HIS A 243 -18.64 -16.31 31.27
CA HIS A 243 -18.51 -16.32 29.82
C HIS A 243 -19.66 -17.03 29.11
N THR A 244 -20.18 -18.12 29.70
CA THR A 244 -21.22 -18.97 29.11
C THR A 244 -22.64 -18.54 29.48
N GLY A 245 -22.83 -17.94 30.66
CA GLY A 245 -24.14 -17.69 31.24
C GLY A 245 -24.75 -18.90 31.96
N GLN A 246 -24.02 -20.02 32.08
CA GLN A 246 -24.45 -21.19 32.86
C GLN A 246 -24.28 -20.94 34.37
N SER A 247 -25.03 -21.65 35.22
CA SER A 247 -24.82 -21.60 36.67
C SER A 247 -23.47 -22.24 37.05
N LEU A 248 -22.86 -21.75 38.13
CA LEU A 248 -21.60 -22.30 38.63
C LEU A 248 -21.70 -23.78 39.00
N GLU A 249 -22.85 -24.21 39.54
CA GLU A 249 -23.19 -25.61 39.83
C GLU A 249 -23.15 -26.47 38.56
N LYS A 250 -23.75 -25.98 37.46
CA LYS A 250 -23.74 -26.66 36.17
C LYS A 250 -22.32 -26.72 35.58
N ILE A 251 -21.54 -25.64 35.68
CA ILE A 251 -20.13 -25.67 35.28
C ILE A 251 -19.35 -26.73 36.09
N TYR A 252 -19.54 -26.83 37.41
CA TYR A 252 -18.88 -27.87 38.21
C TYR A 252 -19.31 -29.29 37.80
N GLN A 253 -20.59 -29.52 37.53
CA GLN A 253 -21.09 -30.82 37.08
C GLN A 253 -20.52 -31.18 35.69
N ASP A 254 -20.58 -30.25 34.74
CA ASP A 254 -20.16 -30.45 33.35
C ASP A 254 -18.63 -30.41 33.17
N THR A 255 -17.87 -30.04 34.22
CA THR A 255 -16.39 -30.12 34.24
C THR A 255 -15.85 -31.25 35.11
N ASP A 256 -16.66 -31.97 35.87
CA ASP A 256 -16.18 -33.09 36.70
C ASP A 256 -15.52 -34.21 35.86
N ARG A 257 -15.89 -34.30 34.58
CA ARG A 257 -15.32 -35.22 33.58
C ARG A 257 -15.15 -34.51 32.25
N ASP A 258 -14.42 -35.13 31.33
CA ASP A 258 -14.28 -34.68 29.94
C ASP A 258 -15.63 -34.51 29.24
N TYR A 259 -16.06 -33.25 29.08
CA TYR A 259 -17.31 -32.92 28.39
C TYR A 259 -17.03 -32.31 27.02
N PHE A 260 -17.06 -33.17 26.00
CA PHE A 260 -16.81 -32.80 24.60
C PHE A 260 -18.09 -32.37 23.86
N MET A 261 -18.05 -31.17 23.29
CA MET A 261 -19.08 -30.56 22.47
C MET A 261 -18.61 -30.38 21.01
N SER A 262 -19.54 -30.49 20.06
CA SER A 262 -19.40 -29.96 18.70
C SER A 262 -19.47 -28.43 18.72
N ALA A 263 -19.09 -27.79 17.62
CA ALA A 263 -19.25 -26.35 17.46
C ALA A 263 -20.71 -25.88 17.68
N LYS A 264 -21.72 -26.67 17.29
CA LYS A 264 -23.13 -26.33 17.51
C LYS A 264 -23.49 -26.39 19.00
N GLU A 265 -23.16 -27.49 19.67
CA GLU A 265 -23.43 -27.69 21.10
C GLU A 265 -22.69 -26.64 21.94
N ALA A 266 -21.43 -26.31 21.61
CA ALA A 266 -20.65 -25.28 22.30
C ALA A 266 -21.26 -23.87 22.15
N LYS A 267 -21.93 -23.58 21.03
CA LYS A 267 -22.70 -22.34 20.85
C LYS A 267 -23.95 -22.33 21.73
N GLU A 268 -24.70 -23.43 21.75
CA GLU A 268 -25.91 -23.58 22.57
C GLU A 268 -25.58 -23.55 24.08
N TYR A 269 -24.39 -24.04 24.45
CA TYR A 269 -23.84 -23.95 25.81
C TYR A 269 -23.35 -22.54 26.19
N GLY A 270 -23.02 -21.69 25.21
CA GLY A 270 -22.54 -20.32 25.40
C GLY A 270 -21.01 -20.14 25.42
N LEU A 271 -20.22 -21.19 25.15
CA LEU A 271 -18.75 -21.11 25.04
C LEU A 271 -18.30 -20.32 23.81
N ILE A 272 -19.13 -20.27 22.77
CA ILE A 272 -18.93 -19.45 21.56
C ILE A 272 -20.24 -18.75 21.16
N ASP A 273 -20.13 -17.70 20.36
CA ASP A 273 -21.27 -16.92 19.87
C ASP A 273 -21.75 -17.37 18.47
N GLY A 274 -20.88 -18.01 17.67
CA GLY A 274 -21.22 -18.43 16.31
C GLY A 274 -20.41 -19.62 15.76
N VAL A 275 -21.05 -20.40 14.88
CA VAL A 275 -20.39 -21.44 14.08
C VAL A 275 -20.14 -20.90 12.67
N ILE A 276 -18.89 -20.95 12.22
CA ILE A 276 -18.46 -20.44 10.92
C ILE A 276 -18.76 -21.49 9.85
N MET A 277 -20.02 -21.60 9.43
CA MET A 277 -20.43 -22.52 8.36
C MET A 277 -19.79 -22.17 7.00
N ASN A 278 -19.37 -20.93 6.82
CA ASN A 278 -18.63 -20.46 5.66
C ASN A 278 -17.63 -19.37 6.12
N PRO A 279 -16.30 -19.55 5.95
CA PRO A 279 -15.27 -18.61 6.42
C PRO A 279 -15.49 -17.14 6.01
N PHE A 280 -16.10 -16.91 4.84
CA PHE A 280 -16.37 -15.58 4.31
C PHE A 280 -17.44 -14.78 5.09
N LYS A 281 -18.08 -15.36 6.12
CA LYS A 281 -19.13 -14.69 6.94
C LYS A 281 -18.72 -14.24 8.35
N ALA A 282 -17.59 -14.69 8.89
CA ALA A 282 -17.29 -14.56 10.33
C ALA A 282 -16.04 -13.74 10.69
N LEU A 283 -15.17 -13.46 9.71
CA LEU A 283 -14.35 -12.25 9.79
C LEU A 283 -15.31 -11.03 9.83
N PRO A 284 -14.98 -9.93 10.53
CA PRO A 284 -15.82 -8.74 10.53
C PRO A 284 -16.14 -8.38 9.08
N PRO A 285 -17.42 -8.07 8.75
CA PRO A 285 -17.84 -8.02 7.37
C PRO A 285 -16.95 -7.04 6.60
N ARG A 286 -16.22 -7.56 5.58
CA ARG A 286 -15.92 -6.74 4.39
C ARG A 286 -17.25 -6.07 4.07
N ARG A 287 -17.31 -4.72 4.15
CA ARG A 287 -18.55 -3.95 3.99
C ARG A 287 -19.38 -4.60 2.90
N ARG A 288 -20.59 -5.07 3.23
CA ARG A 288 -21.41 -5.96 2.38
C ARG A 288 -21.18 -5.58 0.93
N SER A 289 -20.64 -6.51 0.13
CA SER A 289 -20.34 -6.21 -1.27
C SER A 289 -21.63 -5.71 -1.90
N ILE A 290 -21.54 -4.54 -2.55
CA ILE A 290 -22.73 -3.80 -2.99
C ILE A 290 -23.47 -4.59 -4.11
N MET A 291 -22.84 -5.66 -4.60
CA MET A 291 -23.33 -6.70 -5.51
C MET A 291 -24.61 -7.44 -5.08
N GLU A 292 -25.08 -7.35 -3.83
CA GLU A 292 -26.37 -7.95 -3.44
C GLU A 292 -27.61 -7.15 -3.92
N ASN A 293 -27.45 -5.87 -4.32
CA ASN A 293 -28.50 -5.08 -4.98
C ASN A 293 -28.38 -5.20 -6.51
N ARG A 294 -28.96 -6.26 -7.09
CA ARG A 294 -28.80 -6.61 -8.52
C ARG A 294 -29.49 -5.69 -9.53
N ASP A 295 -30.37 -4.79 -9.08
CA ASP A 295 -31.23 -3.99 -9.97
C ASP A 295 -30.68 -2.58 -10.26
N LYS A 296 -29.60 -2.13 -9.60
CA LYS A 296 -28.91 -0.87 -9.90
C LYS A 296 -27.46 -1.12 -10.32
N ALA A 297 -27.14 -0.80 -11.57
CA ALA A 297 -25.74 -0.74 -12.01
C ALA A 297 -24.99 0.32 -11.19
N LEU A 298 -23.86 -0.07 -10.59
CA LEU A 298 -23.02 0.87 -9.83
C LEU A 298 -22.22 1.75 -10.79
N ILE A 299 -22.16 3.04 -10.49
CA ILE A 299 -21.50 4.05 -11.34
C ILE A 299 -20.48 4.85 -10.53
N ALA A 300 -19.28 5.02 -11.08
CA ALA A 300 -18.23 5.85 -10.50
C ALA A 300 -17.87 7.04 -11.40
N VAL A 301 -17.43 8.15 -10.79
CA VAL A 301 -16.73 9.24 -11.47
C VAL A 301 -15.25 9.22 -11.08
N GLY A 302 -14.36 9.10 -12.06
CA GLY A 302 -12.91 9.02 -11.88
C GLY A 302 -12.18 10.28 -12.33
N PHE A 303 -11.27 10.79 -11.52
CA PHE A 303 -10.49 12.02 -11.77
C PHE A 303 -8.99 11.71 -11.92
N GLU A 304 -8.45 11.88 -13.13
CA GLU A 304 -7.04 11.70 -13.46
C GLU A 304 -6.35 13.05 -13.67
N GLY A 305 -5.20 13.26 -13.02
CA GLY A 305 -4.45 14.52 -13.04
C GLY A 305 -3.04 14.39 -12.47
N SER A 306 -2.38 13.25 -12.71
CA SER A 306 -1.03 12.93 -12.23
C SER A 306 0.09 13.59 -13.06
N ALA A 307 -0.17 13.79 -14.34
CA ALA A 307 0.78 14.22 -15.36
C ALA A 307 0.33 15.53 -16.04
N ASN A 308 0.57 15.70 -17.34
CA ASN A 308 0.14 16.88 -18.11
C ASN A 308 -1.29 16.79 -18.67
N LYS A 309 -1.98 15.64 -18.54
CA LYS A 309 -3.40 15.50 -18.90
C LYS A 309 -4.28 15.60 -17.65
N ILE A 310 -5.44 16.23 -17.80
CA ILE A 310 -6.56 16.21 -16.85
C ILE A 310 -7.74 15.52 -17.52
N GLY A 311 -8.34 14.54 -16.85
CA GLY A 311 -9.47 13.78 -17.38
C GLY A 311 -10.49 13.44 -16.31
N VAL A 312 -11.76 13.43 -16.70
CA VAL A 312 -12.85 12.92 -15.87
C VAL A 312 -13.58 11.87 -16.68
N GLY A 313 -13.77 10.68 -16.09
CA GLY A 313 -14.49 9.59 -16.74
C GLY A 313 -15.62 9.08 -15.86
N ILE A 314 -16.67 8.57 -16.48
CA ILE A 314 -17.81 7.95 -15.83
C ILE A 314 -17.96 6.54 -16.36
N VAL A 315 -17.94 5.56 -15.46
CA VAL A 315 -17.90 4.13 -15.81
C VAL A 315 -18.86 3.35 -14.92
N ALA A 316 -19.52 2.35 -15.50
CA ALA A 316 -20.35 1.37 -14.80
C ALA A 316 -19.58 0.07 -14.52
N LEU A 317 -20.03 -0.72 -13.54
CA LEU A 317 -19.29 -1.89 -13.02
C LEU A 317 -19.08 -3.02 -14.04
N ASP A 318 -19.92 -3.08 -15.09
CA ASP A 318 -19.80 -3.99 -16.22
C ASP A 318 -18.64 -3.64 -17.19
N GLY A 319 -17.98 -2.50 -16.98
CA GLY A 319 -16.95 -1.95 -17.85
C GLY A 319 -17.48 -0.93 -18.87
N SER A 320 -18.78 -0.64 -18.89
CA SER A 320 -19.37 0.34 -19.81
C SER A 320 -18.90 1.75 -19.49
N ILE A 321 -18.21 2.38 -20.45
CA ILE A 321 -17.68 3.75 -20.33
C ILE A 321 -18.73 4.73 -20.83
N LEU A 322 -19.37 5.44 -19.91
CA LEU A 322 -20.48 6.36 -20.18
C LEU A 322 -19.98 7.74 -20.64
N SER A 323 -18.80 8.17 -20.16
CA SER A 323 -18.11 9.36 -20.65
C SER A 323 -16.61 9.32 -20.27
N ASN A 324 -15.75 10.00 -21.04
CA ASN A 324 -14.30 10.08 -20.78
C ASN A 324 -13.59 11.35 -21.35
N PRO A 325 -14.11 12.58 -21.19
CA PRO A 325 -13.45 13.79 -21.66
C PRO A 325 -12.11 14.03 -20.94
N ARG A 326 -11.13 14.52 -21.71
CA ARG A 326 -9.81 14.92 -21.22
C ARG A 326 -9.29 16.17 -21.93
N HIS A 327 -8.32 16.82 -21.31
CA HIS A 327 -7.60 17.95 -21.89
C HIS A 327 -6.09 17.85 -21.57
N THR A 328 -5.26 18.17 -22.56
CA THR A 328 -3.79 18.05 -22.48
C THR A 328 -3.17 19.43 -22.30
N TYR A 329 -2.24 19.57 -21.34
CA TYR A 329 -1.36 20.73 -21.28
C TYR A 329 -0.23 20.55 -22.30
N ILE A 330 -0.25 21.37 -23.35
CA ILE A 330 0.73 21.40 -24.44
C ILE A 330 1.63 22.62 -24.22
N THR A 331 2.94 22.40 -24.13
CA THR A 331 3.96 23.44 -24.05
C THR A 331 4.53 23.77 -25.44
N PRO A 332 5.11 24.97 -25.65
CA PRO A 332 5.82 25.29 -26.90
C PRO A 332 6.94 24.28 -27.20
N PRO A 333 7.30 24.06 -28.48
CA PRO A 333 8.41 23.19 -28.86
C PRO A 333 9.70 23.47 -28.06
N GLY A 334 10.46 22.41 -27.77
CA GLY A 334 11.67 22.48 -26.93
C GLY A 334 11.41 22.62 -25.42
N HIS A 335 10.19 22.95 -24.97
CA HIS A 335 9.86 23.15 -23.55
C HIS A 335 9.10 21.96 -22.97
N GLY A 336 9.45 21.56 -21.74
CA GLY A 336 8.68 20.58 -20.96
C GLY A 336 7.68 21.26 -20.02
N PHE A 337 6.61 20.55 -19.67
CA PHE A 337 5.61 21.04 -18.71
C PHE A 337 6.15 21.08 -17.27
N LEU A 338 5.89 22.19 -16.57
CA LEU A 338 6.29 22.36 -15.17
C LEU A 338 5.13 22.02 -14.21
N PRO A 339 5.38 21.46 -13.00
CA PRO A 339 4.33 21.05 -12.08
C PRO A 339 3.37 22.19 -11.69
N ARG A 340 3.89 23.41 -11.47
CA ARG A 340 3.09 24.58 -11.10
C ARG A 340 2.11 24.99 -12.20
N GLU A 341 2.58 25.07 -13.43
CA GLU A 341 1.79 25.50 -14.60
C GLU A 341 0.74 24.44 -14.94
N THR A 342 1.14 23.18 -14.89
CA THR A 342 0.26 22.02 -15.10
C THR A 342 -0.89 22.01 -14.08
N ALA A 343 -0.63 22.31 -12.80
CA ALA A 343 -1.66 22.46 -11.79
C ALA A 343 -2.61 23.64 -12.05
N HIS A 344 -2.12 24.78 -12.56
CA HIS A 344 -2.98 25.90 -12.96
C HIS A 344 -3.88 25.54 -14.15
N HIS A 345 -3.35 24.76 -15.10
CA HIS A 345 -4.14 24.18 -16.18
C HIS A 345 -5.23 23.24 -15.61
N HIS A 346 -4.89 22.27 -14.76
CA HIS A 346 -5.88 21.36 -14.16
C HIS A 346 -6.98 22.11 -13.40
N LEU A 347 -6.64 23.14 -12.60
CA LEU A 347 -7.60 23.97 -11.89
C LEU A 347 -8.61 24.67 -12.82
N ARG A 348 -8.18 25.10 -14.01
CA ARG A 348 -9.06 25.75 -15.01
C ARG A 348 -9.99 24.75 -15.70
N HIS A 349 -9.51 23.54 -15.97
CA HIS A 349 -10.21 22.58 -16.83
C HIS A 349 -11.02 21.51 -16.08
N LEU A 350 -10.69 21.18 -14.82
CA LEU A 350 -11.33 20.07 -14.08
C LEU A 350 -12.86 20.23 -13.97
N LEU A 351 -13.37 21.39 -13.54
CA LEU A 351 -14.82 21.59 -13.38
C LEU A 351 -15.59 21.67 -14.71
N PRO A 352 -15.09 22.34 -15.77
CA PRO A 352 -15.65 22.20 -17.11
C PRO A 352 -15.72 20.76 -17.61
N ILE A 353 -14.62 19.99 -17.48
CA ILE A 353 -14.56 18.58 -17.91
C ILE A 353 -15.55 17.72 -17.10
N LEU A 354 -15.69 17.94 -15.79
CA LEU A 354 -16.68 17.24 -14.95
C LEU A 354 -18.13 17.51 -15.40
N ARG A 355 -18.45 18.76 -15.76
CA ARG A 355 -19.78 19.11 -16.29
C ARG A 355 -20.04 18.43 -17.63
N THR A 356 -19.05 18.42 -18.52
CA THR A 356 -19.12 17.68 -19.79
C THR A 356 -19.34 16.19 -19.51
N ALA A 357 -18.56 15.58 -18.62
CA ALA A 357 -18.65 14.15 -18.32
C ALA A 357 -20.03 13.72 -17.81
N LEU A 358 -20.63 14.51 -16.90
CA LEU A 358 -22.00 14.29 -16.42
C LEU A 358 -23.05 14.49 -17.53
N SER A 359 -22.87 15.51 -18.37
CA SER A 359 -23.78 15.81 -19.49
C SER A 359 -23.76 14.72 -20.56
N ASP A 360 -22.57 14.23 -20.95
CA ASP A 360 -22.39 13.18 -21.94
C ASP A 360 -23.02 11.85 -21.47
N ALA A 361 -22.83 11.52 -20.19
CA ALA A 361 -23.41 10.33 -19.57
C ALA A 361 -24.93 10.45 -19.30
N GLY A 362 -25.50 11.66 -19.38
CA GLY A 362 -26.89 11.93 -19.02
C GLY A 362 -27.20 11.77 -17.52
N LEU A 363 -26.20 11.94 -16.65
CA LEU A 363 -26.29 11.65 -15.22
C LEU A 363 -26.19 12.90 -14.33
N THR A 364 -26.76 12.78 -13.13
CA THR A 364 -26.67 13.78 -12.05
C THR A 364 -25.77 13.28 -10.91
N PRO A 365 -25.33 14.16 -9.99
CA PRO A 365 -24.63 13.76 -8.77
C PRO A 365 -25.38 12.74 -7.89
N ALA A 366 -26.71 12.63 -8.02
CA ALA A 366 -27.49 11.66 -7.27
C ALA A 366 -27.23 10.22 -7.72
N ASP A 367 -27.01 10.04 -9.03
CA ASP A 367 -26.88 8.73 -9.69
C ASP A 367 -25.53 8.05 -9.41
N ILE A 368 -24.49 8.85 -9.21
CA ILE A 368 -23.11 8.40 -8.91
C ILE A 368 -23.04 7.69 -7.56
N ASP A 369 -22.40 6.53 -7.48
CA ASP A 369 -22.28 5.76 -6.23
C ASP A 369 -20.94 6.00 -5.50
N CYS A 370 -19.85 6.30 -6.20
CA CYS A 370 -18.57 6.67 -5.60
C CYS A 370 -17.73 7.64 -6.45
N LEU A 371 -16.77 8.31 -5.80
CA LEU A 371 -15.84 9.25 -6.41
C LEU A 371 -14.41 8.70 -6.33
N CYS A 372 -13.77 8.52 -7.48
CA CYS A 372 -12.45 7.91 -7.60
C CYS A 372 -11.42 8.96 -8.03
N TYR A 373 -10.21 8.94 -7.49
CA TYR A 373 -9.15 9.86 -7.93
C TYR A 373 -7.77 9.20 -7.90
N THR A 374 -6.87 9.68 -8.75
CA THR A 374 -5.47 9.29 -8.74
C THR A 374 -4.79 9.78 -7.46
N LYS A 375 -4.53 8.87 -6.52
CA LYS A 375 -3.75 9.17 -5.31
C LYS A 375 -2.26 9.25 -5.60
N GLY A 376 -1.77 8.49 -6.59
CA GLY A 376 -0.39 8.51 -7.06
C GLY A 376 -0.05 7.27 -7.89
N PRO A 377 1.21 7.14 -8.38
CA PRO A 377 2.26 8.16 -8.36
C PRO A 377 1.93 9.35 -9.28
N GLY A 378 2.77 10.39 -9.29
CA GLY A 378 2.58 11.56 -10.16
C GLY A 378 3.23 12.84 -9.64
N MET A 379 3.05 13.94 -10.38
CA MET A 379 3.51 15.27 -9.97
C MET A 379 2.68 15.82 -8.81
N GLY A 380 3.31 16.26 -7.72
CA GLY A 380 2.60 16.65 -6.49
C GLY A 380 1.56 17.76 -6.67
N ALA A 381 1.90 18.85 -7.35
CA ALA A 381 0.96 19.98 -7.53
C ALA A 381 -0.24 19.63 -8.43
N PRO A 382 -0.10 18.92 -9.56
CA PRO A 382 -1.22 18.35 -10.32
C PRO A 382 -2.09 17.39 -9.50
N LEU A 383 -1.50 16.39 -8.82
CA LEU A 383 -2.25 15.42 -7.99
C LEU A 383 -3.10 16.10 -6.90
N GLN A 384 -2.57 17.18 -6.30
CA GLN A 384 -3.28 17.97 -5.30
C GLN A 384 -4.61 18.53 -5.83
N VAL A 385 -4.69 18.90 -7.12
CA VAL A 385 -5.91 19.46 -7.73
C VAL A 385 -7.04 18.43 -7.73
N SER A 386 -6.78 17.22 -8.22
CA SER A 386 -7.78 16.14 -8.25
C SER A 386 -8.18 15.69 -6.84
N ALA A 387 -7.23 15.57 -5.92
CA ALA A 387 -7.51 15.21 -4.53
C ALA A 387 -8.38 16.25 -3.82
N VAL A 388 -8.09 17.55 -3.95
CA VAL A 388 -8.91 18.62 -3.35
C VAL A 388 -10.31 18.66 -3.97
N ALA A 389 -10.42 18.51 -5.29
CA ALA A 389 -11.71 18.49 -5.97
C ALA A 389 -12.59 17.34 -5.49
N VAL A 390 -12.09 16.10 -5.44
CA VAL A 390 -12.87 14.94 -4.99
C VAL A 390 -13.25 15.04 -3.51
N ARG A 391 -12.39 15.60 -2.65
CA ARG A 391 -12.73 15.86 -1.25
C ARG A 391 -13.85 16.88 -1.08
N ALA A 392 -13.90 17.92 -1.92
CA ALA A 392 -15.00 18.88 -1.92
C ALA A 392 -16.29 18.25 -2.44
N LEU A 393 -16.23 17.53 -3.56
CA LEU A 393 -17.38 16.87 -4.19
C LEU A 393 -17.97 15.77 -3.30
N SER A 394 -17.14 15.00 -2.60
CA SER A 394 -17.58 13.96 -1.66
C SER A 394 -18.46 14.53 -0.54
N GLN A 395 -18.04 15.66 0.05
CA GLN A 395 -18.81 16.34 1.09
C GLN A 395 -20.08 17.00 0.53
N LEU A 396 -20.03 17.56 -0.68
CA LEU A 396 -21.18 18.20 -1.33
C LEU A 396 -22.24 17.19 -1.81
N TRP A 397 -21.83 16.01 -2.26
CA TRP A 397 -22.71 15.00 -2.86
C TRP A 397 -23.04 13.84 -1.92
N GLY A 398 -22.41 13.78 -0.74
CA GLY A 398 -22.56 12.68 0.22
C GLY A 398 -22.03 11.33 -0.29
N LYS A 399 -21.04 11.34 -1.19
CA LYS A 399 -20.54 10.14 -1.88
C LYS A 399 -19.17 9.70 -1.34
N PRO A 400 -18.93 8.38 -1.17
CA PRO A 400 -17.65 7.86 -0.69
C PRO A 400 -16.51 8.11 -1.69
N ILE A 401 -15.30 8.29 -1.16
CA ILE A 401 -14.07 8.45 -1.94
C ILE A 401 -13.39 7.08 -2.11
N VAL A 402 -12.75 6.87 -3.26
CA VAL A 402 -11.79 5.79 -3.49
C VAL A 402 -10.50 6.35 -4.06
N ALA A 403 -9.41 6.20 -3.32
CA ALA A 403 -8.06 6.49 -3.79
C ALA A 403 -7.57 5.37 -4.71
N VAL A 404 -7.11 5.73 -5.91
CA VAL A 404 -6.66 4.79 -6.95
C VAL A 404 -5.17 4.98 -7.24
N ASN A 405 -4.46 3.86 -7.42
CA ASN A 405 -3.09 3.87 -7.93
C ASN A 405 -3.09 3.96 -9.46
N HIS A 406 -2.36 4.93 -10.01
CA HIS A 406 -2.31 5.22 -11.44
C HIS A 406 -1.82 4.03 -12.28
N CYS A 407 -0.79 3.32 -11.84
CA CYS A 407 -0.21 2.17 -12.54
C CYS A 407 -1.22 1.02 -12.61
N VAL A 408 -1.89 0.73 -11.50
CA VAL A 408 -2.95 -0.31 -11.45
C VAL A 408 -4.17 0.08 -12.29
N ALA A 409 -4.47 1.37 -12.41
CA ALA A 409 -5.56 1.84 -13.27
C ALA A 409 -5.29 1.61 -14.75
N HIS A 410 -4.08 1.91 -15.22
CA HIS A 410 -3.62 1.55 -16.58
C HIS A 410 -3.77 0.05 -16.84
N ILE A 411 -3.36 -0.79 -15.87
CA ILE A 411 -3.48 -2.25 -15.98
C ILE A 411 -4.96 -2.69 -16.14
N GLU A 412 -5.84 -2.31 -15.22
CA GLU A 412 -7.24 -2.79 -15.25
C GLU A 412 -8.05 -2.24 -16.42
N MET A 413 -7.80 -1.00 -16.84
CA MET A 413 -8.41 -0.45 -18.05
C MET A 413 -7.91 -1.21 -19.30
N GLY A 414 -6.61 -1.51 -19.38
CA GLY A 414 -6.07 -2.35 -20.46
C GLY A 414 -6.73 -3.73 -20.49
N ARG A 415 -6.93 -4.35 -19.33
CA ARG A 415 -7.55 -5.67 -19.22
C ARG A 415 -9.02 -5.69 -19.67
N VAL A 416 -9.83 -4.74 -19.22
CA VAL A 416 -11.27 -4.71 -19.58
C VAL A 416 -11.49 -4.35 -21.05
N VAL A 417 -10.69 -3.46 -21.62
CA VAL A 417 -10.80 -3.07 -23.05
C VAL A 417 -10.30 -4.16 -23.99
N THR A 418 -9.23 -4.87 -23.63
CA THR A 418 -8.59 -5.86 -24.52
C THR A 418 -9.01 -7.30 -24.26
N GLY A 419 -9.68 -7.59 -23.14
CA GLY A 419 -10.02 -8.94 -22.70
C GLY A 419 -8.83 -9.74 -22.13
N ALA A 420 -7.70 -9.10 -21.81
CA ALA A 420 -6.51 -9.79 -21.33
C ALA A 420 -6.70 -10.38 -19.92
N GLU A 421 -6.82 -11.71 -19.80
CA GLU A 421 -7.15 -12.38 -18.53
C GLU A 421 -6.03 -12.39 -17.49
N ASP A 422 -4.80 -12.76 -17.85
CA ASP A 422 -3.66 -12.79 -16.91
C ASP A 422 -2.28 -12.56 -17.55
N PRO A 423 -2.05 -11.40 -18.20
CA PRO A 423 -0.81 -11.12 -18.93
C PRO A 423 0.37 -10.76 -18.02
N VAL A 424 1.57 -10.73 -18.59
CA VAL A 424 2.64 -9.81 -18.17
C VAL A 424 2.32 -8.44 -18.73
N VAL A 425 2.40 -7.39 -17.93
CA VAL A 425 2.11 -6.03 -18.35
C VAL A 425 3.41 -5.26 -18.53
N LEU A 426 3.64 -4.70 -19.72
CA LEU A 426 4.62 -3.65 -19.92
C LEU A 426 3.92 -2.29 -19.78
N TYR A 427 4.19 -1.59 -18.68
CA TYR A 427 3.68 -0.24 -18.45
C TYR A 427 4.76 0.79 -18.82
N VAL A 428 4.52 1.56 -19.89
CA VAL A 428 5.46 2.55 -20.44
C VAL A 428 4.78 3.90 -20.70
N SER A 429 5.22 4.92 -19.98
CA SER A 429 4.70 6.28 -20.05
C SER A 429 5.81 7.33 -19.96
N GLY A 430 5.46 8.62 -19.98
CA GLY A 430 6.41 9.71 -19.73
C GLY A 430 6.99 9.73 -18.30
N GLY A 431 6.36 9.01 -17.35
CA GLY A 431 6.77 8.96 -15.94
C GLY A 431 7.12 7.57 -15.40
N ASN A 432 6.79 6.48 -16.11
CA ASN A 432 7.01 5.12 -15.66
C ASN A 432 7.55 4.21 -16.78
N THR A 433 8.33 3.20 -16.40
CA THR A 433 8.73 2.09 -17.26
C THR A 433 8.91 0.88 -16.35
N GLN A 434 7.95 -0.05 -16.39
CA GLN A 434 7.86 -1.18 -15.47
C GLN A 434 7.30 -2.41 -16.18
N VAL A 435 7.86 -3.58 -15.88
CA VAL A 435 7.33 -4.89 -16.24
C VAL A 435 6.68 -5.50 -15.01
N ILE A 436 5.38 -5.77 -15.10
CA ILE A 436 4.50 -6.02 -13.96
C ILE A 436 3.73 -7.32 -14.21
N ALA A 437 3.55 -8.17 -13.20
CA ALA A 437 2.60 -9.28 -13.29
C ALA A 437 1.79 -9.42 -12.01
N TYR A 438 0.53 -9.86 -12.16
CA TYR A 438 -0.30 -10.22 -11.01
C TYR A 438 0.21 -11.52 -10.39
N SER A 439 0.44 -11.51 -9.08
CA SER A 439 0.79 -12.67 -8.25
C SER A 439 0.41 -12.40 -6.79
N GLU A 440 -0.20 -13.40 -6.12
CA GLU A 440 -0.54 -13.36 -4.68
C GLU A 440 -1.32 -12.11 -4.22
N GLY A 441 -2.38 -11.74 -4.94
CA GLY A 441 -3.23 -10.59 -4.58
C GLY A 441 -2.64 -9.21 -4.91
N LYS A 442 -1.46 -9.16 -5.54
CA LYS A 442 -0.73 -7.91 -5.85
C LYS A 442 -0.27 -7.85 -7.29
N TYR A 443 -0.13 -6.62 -7.81
CA TYR A 443 0.58 -6.34 -9.04
C TYR A 443 2.06 -6.09 -8.73
N ARG A 444 2.89 -7.12 -8.89
CA ARG A 444 4.31 -7.11 -8.53
C ARG A 444 5.15 -6.62 -9.71
N ILE A 445 6.15 -5.79 -9.43
CA ILE A 445 7.12 -5.30 -10.41
C ILE A 445 8.27 -6.31 -10.48
N PHE A 446 8.54 -6.84 -11.69
CA PHE A 446 9.60 -7.82 -11.96
C PHE A 446 10.84 -7.18 -12.59
N GLY A 447 10.66 -6.05 -13.26
CA GLY A 447 11.73 -5.21 -13.77
C GLY A 447 11.26 -3.77 -13.91
N GLU A 448 12.12 -2.80 -13.68
CA GLU A 448 11.79 -1.39 -13.86
C GLU A 448 12.96 -0.57 -14.40
N THR A 449 12.69 0.67 -14.83
CA THR A 449 13.77 1.62 -15.09
C THR A 449 14.48 1.99 -13.78
N ILE A 450 15.81 1.93 -13.78
CA ILE A 450 16.62 2.38 -12.65
C ILE A 450 16.96 3.88 -12.71
N ASP A 451 16.47 4.61 -13.73
CA ASP A 451 16.71 6.05 -13.87
C ASP A 451 15.50 6.88 -14.34
N ILE A 452 15.35 7.10 -15.65
CA ILE A 452 14.25 7.86 -16.26
C ILE A 452 13.32 6.90 -17.01
N ALA A 453 12.05 7.27 -17.18
CA ALA A 453 11.13 6.49 -18.01
C ALA A 453 11.50 6.59 -19.50
N VAL A 454 11.19 5.56 -20.29
CA VAL A 454 11.40 5.57 -21.75
C VAL A 454 10.67 6.73 -22.42
N GLY A 455 9.46 7.07 -21.97
CA GLY A 455 8.73 8.24 -22.46
C GLY A 455 9.42 9.56 -22.10
N ASN A 456 10.12 9.64 -20.95
CA ASN A 456 10.93 10.81 -20.61
C ASN A 456 12.17 10.93 -21.51
N CYS A 457 12.78 9.80 -21.87
CA CYS A 457 13.89 9.74 -22.83
C CYS A 457 13.45 10.29 -24.19
N LEU A 458 12.34 9.78 -24.73
CA LEU A 458 11.73 10.26 -25.98
C LEU A 458 11.33 11.75 -25.89
N ASP A 459 10.61 12.16 -24.85
CA ASP A 459 10.17 13.55 -24.65
C ASP A 459 11.33 14.55 -24.51
N ARG A 460 12.48 14.12 -23.97
CA ARG A 460 13.70 14.94 -23.91
C ARG A 460 14.41 14.98 -25.26
N PHE A 461 14.58 13.84 -25.91
CA PHE A 461 15.20 13.79 -27.24
C PHE A 461 14.44 14.62 -28.28
N ALA A 462 13.11 14.60 -28.25
CA ALA A 462 12.27 15.46 -29.09
C ALA A 462 12.60 16.96 -28.95
N ARG A 463 13.02 17.41 -27.76
CA ARG A 463 13.41 18.82 -27.51
C ARG A 463 14.77 19.16 -28.13
N VAL A 464 15.70 18.20 -28.16
CA VAL A 464 17.01 18.35 -28.83
C VAL A 464 16.80 18.63 -30.32
N LEU A 465 15.87 17.90 -30.95
CA LEU A 465 15.47 18.08 -32.34
C LEU A 465 14.42 19.20 -32.54
N THR A 466 14.04 19.93 -31.49
CA THR A 466 13.00 20.99 -31.51
C THR A 466 11.65 20.57 -32.10
N LEU A 467 11.28 19.29 -31.98
CA LEU A 467 10.02 18.75 -32.47
C LEU A 467 8.82 19.32 -31.70
N SER A 468 7.65 19.24 -32.35
CA SER A 468 6.38 19.65 -31.75
C SER A 468 6.02 18.77 -30.55
N ASN A 469 5.40 19.39 -29.53
CA ASN A 469 4.78 18.68 -28.40
C ASN A 469 3.31 18.30 -28.68
N ASP A 470 2.77 18.67 -29.85
CA ASP A 470 1.40 18.42 -30.31
C ASP A 470 1.40 17.37 -31.44
N PRO A 471 0.61 16.28 -31.38
CA PRO A 471 -0.25 15.86 -30.27
C PRO A 471 0.54 15.30 -29.07
N SER A 472 1.74 14.77 -29.31
CA SER A 472 2.73 14.44 -28.28
C SER A 472 4.14 14.37 -28.88
N PRO A 473 5.21 14.54 -28.08
CA PRO A 473 6.59 14.44 -28.59
C PRO A 473 6.92 13.03 -29.08
N GLY A 474 6.48 12.00 -28.36
CA GLY A 474 6.66 10.59 -28.74
C GLY A 474 6.03 10.24 -30.09
N TYR A 475 4.82 10.72 -30.36
CA TYR A 475 4.17 10.54 -31.68
C TYR A 475 4.95 11.23 -32.80
N ASN A 476 5.48 12.43 -32.56
CA ASN A 476 6.27 13.14 -33.56
C ASN A 476 7.64 12.50 -33.82
N ILE A 477 8.26 11.87 -32.81
CA ILE A 477 9.43 10.99 -33.02
C ILE A 477 9.04 9.80 -33.91
N GLU A 478 7.90 9.16 -33.67
CA GLU A 478 7.43 8.01 -34.45
C GLU A 478 7.18 8.36 -35.94
N GLN A 479 6.48 9.47 -36.22
CA GLN A 479 6.25 9.88 -37.61
C GLN A 479 7.55 10.32 -38.34
N LEU A 480 8.59 10.67 -37.58
CA LEU A 480 9.90 11.01 -38.13
C LEU A 480 10.79 9.76 -38.29
N ALA A 481 10.73 8.82 -37.35
CA ALA A 481 11.41 7.52 -37.40
C ALA A 481 11.02 6.69 -38.64
N LYS A 482 9.74 6.76 -39.07
CA LYS A 482 9.23 6.13 -40.31
C LYS A 482 9.88 6.63 -41.61
N LYS A 483 10.79 7.61 -41.53
CA LYS A 483 11.56 8.17 -42.66
C LYS A 483 13.08 7.99 -42.49
N GLY A 484 13.52 7.28 -41.45
CA GLY A 484 14.92 6.96 -41.21
C GLY A 484 15.28 5.66 -41.92
N ASP A 485 16.39 5.68 -42.66
CA ASP A 485 16.87 4.52 -43.43
C ASP A 485 18.18 3.97 -42.84
N LYS A 486 18.89 4.76 -42.01
CA LYS A 486 20.19 4.42 -41.43
C LYS A 486 20.10 4.18 -39.93
N PHE A 487 20.54 3.00 -39.50
CA PHE A 487 20.77 2.73 -38.08
C PHE A 487 22.10 3.37 -37.62
N ILE A 488 22.06 4.00 -36.45
CA ILE A 488 23.19 4.62 -35.75
C ILE A 488 23.37 3.86 -34.42
N ASP A 489 24.57 3.35 -34.17
CA ASP A 489 24.83 2.58 -32.94
C ASP A 489 24.64 3.46 -31.69
N LEU A 490 23.79 2.99 -30.78
CA LEU A 490 23.51 3.59 -29.49
C LEU A 490 23.83 2.61 -28.35
N PRO A 491 24.12 3.09 -27.12
CA PRO A 491 24.33 2.19 -25.98
C PRO A 491 23.10 1.33 -25.69
N TYR A 492 23.28 0.01 -25.60
CA TYR A 492 22.22 -0.94 -25.26
C TYR A 492 22.38 -1.37 -23.79
N VAL A 493 21.44 -0.98 -22.91
CA VAL A 493 21.67 -0.99 -21.45
C VAL A 493 20.57 -1.73 -20.67
N VAL A 494 20.55 -3.05 -20.79
CA VAL A 494 19.72 -3.97 -19.98
C VAL A 494 20.53 -4.54 -18.82
N LYS A 495 19.91 -4.65 -17.64
CA LYS A 495 20.51 -5.22 -16.41
C LYS A 495 19.54 -6.22 -15.78
N GLY A 496 19.62 -7.49 -16.17
CA GLY A 496 18.66 -8.50 -15.72
C GLY A 496 17.28 -8.25 -16.33
N MET A 497 16.30 -7.84 -15.52
CA MET A 497 14.98 -7.38 -15.99
C MET A 497 14.83 -5.85 -15.93
N ASP A 498 15.86 -5.12 -15.48
CA ASP A 498 15.86 -3.66 -15.39
C ASP A 498 16.50 -3.00 -16.61
N VAL A 499 16.17 -1.72 -16.83
CA VAL A 499 16.68 -0.88 -17.94
C VAL A 499 17.18 0.47 -17.46
N SER A 500 18.08 1.09 -18.22
CA SER A 500 18.58 2.45 -17.97
C SER A 500 18.64 3.23 -19.27
N PHE A 501 18.04 4.42 -19.31
CA PHE A 501 17.93 5.24 -20.51
C PHE A 501 18.77 6.53 -20.44
N SER A 502 19.27 6.94 -19.26
CA SER A 502 20.00 8.21 -19.13
C SER A 502 21.31 8.23 -19.92
N GLY A 503 22.01 7.09 -19.98
CA GLY A 503 23.26 6.96 -20.75
C GLY A 503 23.03 6.97 -22.27
N ILE A 504 21.87 6.48 -22.72
CA ILE A 504 21.44 6.52 -24.12
C ILE A 504 21.11 7.96 -24.50
N LEU A 505 20.34 8.63 -23.65
CA LEU A 505 19.93 10.01 -23.85
C LEU A 505 21.12 10.98 -23.83
N SER A 506 22.07 10.84 -22.91
CA SER A 506 23.25 11.72 -22.88
C SER A 506 24.20 11.45 -24.05
N TYR A 507 24.32 10.21 -24.51
CA TYR A 507 25.10 9.87 -25.70
C TYR A 507 24.48 10.51 -26.95
N ILE A 508 23.18 10.35 -27.18
CA ILE A 508 22.51 10.92 -28.37
C ILE A 508 22.39 12.46 -28.28
N GLU A 509 22.23 13.04 -27.08
CA GLU A 509 22.30 14.49 -26.85
C GLU A 509 23.67 15.07 -27.25
N ALA A 510 24.77 14.35 -26.94
CA ALA A 510 26.12 14.78 -27.27
C ALA A 510 26.49 14.58 -28.75
N THR A 511 26.13 13.45 -29.35
CA THR A 511 26.56 13.09 -30.72
C THR A 511 25.65 13.66 -31.81
N ALA A 512 24.34 13.81 -31.58
CA ALA A 512 23.41 14.27 -32.60
C ALA A 512 23.80 15.62 -33.21
N VAL A 513 24.29 16.56 -32.41
CA VAL A 513 24.67 17.90 -32.90
C VAL A 513 25.85 17.84 -33.87
N GLU A 514 26.80 16.92 -33.69
CA GLU A 514 27.96 16.77 -34.58
C GLU A 514 27.58 15.97 -35.82
N LEU A 515 26.88 14.84 -35.65
CA LEU A 515 26.43 13.98 -36.75
C LEU A 515 25.51 14.75 -37.74
N LEU A 516 24.60 15.59 -37.24
CA LEU A 516 23.74 16.44 -38.06
C LEU A 516 24.51 17.57 -38.77
N LYS A 517 25.53 18.16 -38.13
CA LYS A 517 26.38 19.19 -38.77
C LYS A 517 27.25 18.62 -39.89
N ASN A 518 27.72 17.40 -39.70
CA ASN A 518 28.59 16.70 -40.67
C ASN A 518 27.79 16.04 -41.82
N ASN A 519 26.45 16.07 -41.78
CA ASN A 519 25.55 15.32 -42.66
C ASN A 519 25.79 13.79 -42.62
N GLU A 520 26.22 13.26 -41.47
CA GLU A 520 26.48 11.82 -41.29
C GLU A 520 25.19 11.03 -41.04
N CYS A 521 24.12 11.68 -40.56
CA CYS A 521 22.77 11.15 -40.46
C CYS A 521 21.74 12.27 -40.57
N THR A 522 20.46 11.89 -40.70
CA THR A 522 19.32 12.80 -40.62
C THR A 522 18.65 12.74 -39.22
N PRO A 523 17.79 13.73 -38.87
CA PRO A 523 16.96 13.62 -37.67
C PRO A 523 16.05 12.38 -37.67
N ALA A 524 15.66 11.89 -38.86
CA ALA A 524 14.85 10.68 -39.02
C ALA A 524 15.63 9.41 -38.65
N ASP A 525 16.88 9.30 -39.09
CA ASP A 525 17.78 8.19 -38.72
C ASP A 525 18.03 8.12 -37.20
N LEU A 526 18.17 9.28 -36.54
CA LEU A 526 18.31 9.33 -35.08
C LEU A 526 17.01 8.93 -34.36
N CYS A 527 15.85 9.38 -34.83
CA CYS A 527 14.55 8.94 -34.29
C CYS A 527 14.34 7.43 -34.47
N TYR A 528 14.67 6.89 -35.64
CA TYR A 528 14.64 5.46 -35.94
C TYR A 528 15.56 4.67 -35.01
N SER A 529 16.84 5.03 -34.97
CA SER A 529 17.86 4.33 -34.17
C SER A 529 17.55 4.34 -32.67
N LEU A 530 17.02 5.47 -32.17
CA LEU A 530 16.57 5.57 -30.78
C LEU A 530 15.40 4.64 -30.50
N GLN A 531 14.38 4.60 -31.38
CA GLN A 531 13.23 3.69 -31.23
C GLN A 531 13.66 2.23 -31.25
N GLU A 532 14.40 1.79 -32.27
CA GLU A 532 14.88 0.40 -32.36
C GLU A 532 15.66 -0.01 -31.09
N THR A 533 16.60 0.83 -30.63
CA THR A 533 17.41 0.55 -29.45
C THR A 533 16.55 0.43 -28.19
N VAL A 534 15.75 1.45 -27.87
CA VAL A 534 15.00 1.45 -26.60
C VAL A 534 13.84 0.46 -26.60
N PHE A 535 13.22 0.20 -27.74
CA PHE A 535 12.12 -0.78 -27.84
C PHE A 535 12.63 -2.22 -27.82
N ALA A 536 13.78 -2.52 -28.43
CA ALA A 536 14.42 -3.84 -28.29
C ALA A 536 14.75 -4.13 -26.82
N MET A 537 15.31 -3.15 -26.08
CA MET A 537 15.54 -3.27 -24.64
C MET A 537 14.27 -3.59 -23.84
N LEU A 538 13.14 -2.93 -24.18
CA LEU A 538 11.85 -3.18 -23.54
C LEU A 538 11.27 -4.56 -23.86
N VAL A 539 11.44 -5.04 -25.11
CA VAL A 539 11.04 -6.38 -25.53
C VAL A 539 11.85 -7.42 -24.77
N GLU A 540 13.18 -7.27 -24.66
CA GLU A 540 14.06 -8.20 -23.92
C GLU A 540 13.67 -8.35 -22.44
N ILE A 541 13.43 -7.25 -21.72
CA ILE A 541 13.02 -7.35 -20.30
C ILE A 541 11.61 -7.92 -20.12
N THR A 542 10.71 -7.64 -21.06
CA THR A 542 9.34 -8.19 -21.04
C THR A 542 9.39 -9.70 -21.31
N GLU A 543 10.20 -10.12 -22.28
CA GLU A 543 10.44 -11.51 -22.62
C GLU A 543 11.02 -12.31 -21.43
N ARG A 544 12.00 -11.72 -20.72
CA ARG A 544 12.57 -12.31 -19.50
C ARG A 544 11.53 -12.48 -18.40
N ALA A 545 10.67 -11.48 -18.20
CA ALA A 545 9.59 -11.58 -17.21
C ALA A 545 8.51 -12.59 -17.59
N MET A 546 8.17 -12.73 -18.89
CA MET A 546 7.28 -13.80 -19.38
C MET A 546 7.81 -15.19 -19.04
N ALA A 547 9.09 -15.43 -19.31
CA ALA A 547 9.77 -16.68 -18.99
C ALA A 547 9.80 -16.94 -17.47
N HIS A 548 10.04 -15.89 -16.67
CA HIS A 548 10.12 -15.99 -15.21
C HIS A 548 8.74 -16.21 -14.55
N CYS A 549 7.68 -15.64 -15.10
CA CYS A 549 6.32 -15.74 -14.54
C CYS A 549 5.51 -16.94 -15.06
N ASP A 550 6.05 -17.73 -16.00
CA ASP A 550 5.33 -18.74 -16.79
C ASP A 550 4.05 -18.19 -17.46
N LYS A 551 4.18 -17.03 -18.13
CA LYS A 551 3.06 -16.32 -18.78
C LYS A 551 3.30 -16.17 -20.27
N LYS A 552 2.25 -16.43 -21.05
CA LYS A 552 2.28 -16.40 -22.53
C LYS A 552 1.88 -15.05 -23.12
N ASP A 553 0.98 -14.33 -22.46
CA ASP A 553 0.40 -13.11 -23.03
C ASP A 553 1.05 -11.85 -22.45
N VAL A 554 1.20 -10.83 -23.29
CA VAL A 554 1.67 -9.49 -22.91
C VAL A 554 0.54 -8.49 -23.09
N LEU A 555 0.41 -7.55 -22.17
CA LEU A 555 -0.43 -6.37 -22.28
C LEU A 555 0.46 -5.12 -22.23
N ILE A 556 0.42 -4.26 -23.25
CA ILE A 556 1.11 -2.96 -23.20
C ILE A 556 0.12 -1.86 -22.79
N VAL A 557 0.50 -1.03 -21.83
CA VAL A 557 -0.28 0.10 -21.32
C VAL A 557 0.60 1.35 -21.10
N GLY A 558 -0.03 2.51 -20.92
CA GLY A 558 0.64 3.80 -20.85
C GLY A 558 0.89 4.44 -22.21
N GLY A 559 1.16 5.75 -22.20
CA GLY A 559 1.17 6.57 -23.42
C GLY A 559 2.26 6.24 -24.46
N VAL A 560 3.32 5.52 -24.10
CA VAL A 560 4.30 5.00 -25.08
C VAL A 560 3.79 3.70 -25.71
N GLY A 561 2.85 3.00 -25.05
CA GLY A 561 2.22 1.79 -25.56
C GLY A 561 1.33 2.00 -26.80
N CYS A 562 0.96 3.24 -27.10
CA CYS A 562 0.25 3.60 -28.32
C CYS A 562 1.14 3.51 -29.59
N ASN A 563 2.47 3.47 -29.43
CA ASN A 563 3.44 3.47 -30.54
C ASN A 563 3.37 2.17 -31.36
N GLU A 564 3.17 2.29 -32.67
CA GLU A 564 2.94 1.15 -33.56
C GLU A 564 4.17 0.24 -33.66
N ARG A 565 5.39 0.83 -33.65
CA ARG A 565 6.65 0.09 -33.78
C ARG A 565 6.96 -0.76 -32.55
N LEU A 566 6.78 -0.22 -31.34
CA LEU A 566 6.88 -0.98 -30.09
C LEU A 566 5.87 -2.13 -30.05
N GLN A 567 4.63 -1.89 -30.48
CA GLN A 567 3.62 -2.95 -30.60
C GLN A 567 4.01 -4.01 -31.62
N GLU A 568 4.58 -3.63 -32.77
CA GLU A 568 5.08 -4.57 -33.78
C GLU A 568 6.18 -5.49 -33.21
N MET A 569 7.24 -4.91 -32.63
CA MET A 569 8.36 -5.65 -32.06
C MET A 569 7.90 -6.61 -30.95
N MET A 570 7.01 -6.14 -30.05
CA MET A 570 6.45 -6.97 -28.99
C MET A 570 5.54 -8.09 -29.54
N ARG A 571 4.78 -7.82 -30.61
CA ARG A 571 3.90 -8.81 -31.26
C ARG A 571 4.70 -9.95 -31.88
N ILE A 572 5.83 -9.64 -32.51
CA ILE A 572 6.76 -10.65 -33.06
C ILE A 572 7.23 -11.57 -31.93
N MET A 573 7.85 -11.03 -30.88
CA MET A 573 8.34 -11.81 -29.73
C MET A 573 7.23 -12.64 -29.06
N CYS A 574 6.04 -12.06 -28.85
CA CYS A 574 4.91 -12.81 -28.29
C CYS A 574 4.49 -13.99 -29.19
N SER A 575 4.46 -13.78 -30.52
CA SER A 575 4.07 -14.81 -31.48
C SER A 575 5.06 -15.97 -31.55
N GLU A 576 6.37 -15.68 -31.48
CA GLU A 576 7.45 -16.68 -31.45
C GLU A 576 7.41 -17.50 -30.15
N ARG A 577 6.88 -16.94 -29.06
CA ARG A 577 6.61 -17.63 -27.79
C ARG A 577 5.25 -18.33 -27.71
N GLY A 578 4.45 -18.31 -28.78
CA GLY A 578 3.13 -18.93 -28.82
C GLY A 578 2.09 -18.24 -27.95
N GLY A 579 2.25 -16.93 -27.72
CA GLY A 579 1.36 -16.07 -26.94
C GLY A 579 0.79 -14.91 -27.75
N LYS A 580 0.07 -14.00 -27.08
CA LYS A 580 -0.58 -12.85 -27.72
C LYS A 580 -0.13 -11.53 -27.11
N LEU A 581 0.04 -10.54 -27.97
CA LEU A 581 0.08 -9.14 -27.57
C LEU A 581 -1.35 -8.57 -27.51
N PHE A 582 -1.67 -7.99 -26.37
CA PHE A 582 -2.80 -7.09 -26.16
C PHE A 582 -2.28 -5.66 -26.04
N ALA A 583 -2.92 -4.71 -26.71
CA ALA A 583 -2.58 -3.29 -26.64
C ALA A 583 -3.87 -2.46 -26.64
N THR A 584 -3.81 -1.29 -26.01
CA THR A 584 -4.92 -0.33 -25.99
C THR A 584 -4.72 0.74 -27.06
N ASP A 585 -5.83 1.26 -27.60
CA ASP A 585 -5.80 2.41 -28.50
C ASP A 585 -5.71 3.75 -27.74
N ASP A 586 -5.46 4.83 -28.48
CA ASP A 586 -5.32 6.22 -28.01
C ASP A 586 -6.36 6.69 -26.99
N ARG A 587 -7.59 6.17 -27.03
CA ARG A 587 -8.64 6.52 -26.06
C ARG A 587 -8.24 6.11 -24.63
N TYR A 588 -7.49 5.02 -24.48
CA TYR A 588 -7.22 4.38 -23.19
C TYR A 588 -5.74 4.27 -22.82
N CYS A 589 -4.81 4.20 -23.79
CA CYS A 589 -3.37 4.16 -23.49
C CYS A 589 -2.85 5.49 -22.90
N ILE A 590 -3.46 6.62 -23.27
CA ILE A 590 -3.17 7.95 -22.69
C ILE A 590 -4.00 8.15 -21.40
N ASP A 591 -3.35 8.67 -20.35
CA ASP A 591 -3.94 9.03 -19.06
C ASP A 591 -5.34 9.65 -19.21
N ASN A 592 -6.34 9.03 -18.57
CA ASN A 592 -7.76 9.33 -18.75
C ASN A 592 -8.54 9.11 -17.44
N GLY A 593 -9.74 9.69 -17.32
CA GLY A 593 -10.52 9.56 -16.09
C GLY A 593 -11.24 8.21 -15.96
N ALA A 594 -11.54 7.53 -17.09
CA ALA A 594 -12.26 6.26 -17.08
C ALA A 594 -11.45 5.13 -16.42
N MET A 595 -10.12 5.07 -16.59
CA MET A 595 -9.29 4.06 -15.92
C MET A 595 -9.37 4.20 -14.38
N ILE A 596 -9.39 5.44 -13.89
CA ILE A 596 -9.51 5.75 -12.46
C ILE A 596 -10.91 5.42 -11.95
N ALA A 597 -11.95 5.71 -12.74
CA ALA A 597 -13.34 5.36 -12.42
C ALA A 597 -13.49 3.84 -12.31
N TYR A 598 -13.03 3.09 -13.31
CA TYR A 598 -13.18 1.64 -13.37
C TYR A 598 -12.45 0.93 -12.22
N THR A 599 -11.16 1.22 -12.00
CA THR A 599 -10.39 0.57 -10.93
C THR A 599 -10.89 0.98 -9.53
N GLY A 600 -11.29 2.24 -9.36
CA GLY A 600 -11.91 2.68 -8.12
C GLY A 600 -13.27 2.02 -7.87
N LEU A 601 -14.05 1.77 -8.93
CA LEU A 601 -15.33 1.05 -8.87
C LEU A 601 -15.17 -0.44 -8.58
N LEU A 602 -14.15 -1.09 -9.17
CA LEU A 602 -13.76 -2.46 -8.81
C LEU A 602 -13.41 -2.57 -7.32
N ALA A 603 -12.57 -1.66 -6.81
CA ALA A 603 -12.23 -1.58 -5.40
C ALA A 603 -13.47 -1.32 -4.52
N PHE A 604 -14.35 -0.40 -4.93
CA PHE A 604 -15.58 -0.04 -4.22
C PHE A 604 -16.57 -1.22 -4.11
N ALA A 605 -16.80 -1.94 -5.21
CA ALA A 605 -17.70 -3.10 -5.23
C ALA A 605 -17.23 -4.22 -4.29
N HIS A 606 -15.92 -4.30 -4.03
CA HIS A 606 -15.29 -5.23 -3.08
C HIS A 606 -15.12 -4.64 -1.66
N GLY A 607 -15.74 -3.49 -1.38
CA GLY A 607 -15.87 -2.90 -0.05
C GLY A 607 -14.79 -1.88 0.34
N MET A 608 -13.88 -1.50 -0.57
CA MET A 608 -12.86 -0.49 -0.29
C MET A 608 -13.42 0.94 -0.41
N THR A 609 -13.07 1.79 0.55
CA THR A 609 -13.22 3.25 0.46
C THR A 609 -12.07 3.92 1.17
N THR A 610 -11.79 5.17 0.82
CA THR A 610 -10.76 5.98 1.48
C THR A 610 -11.44 7.03 2.38
N PRO A 611 -11.15 7.04 3.70
CA PRO A 611 -11.58 8.11 4.60
C PRO A 611 -11.09 9.50 4.16
N LEU A 612 -11.71 10.56 4.66
CA LEU A 612 -11.41 11.93 4.22
C LEU A 612 -10.00 12.38 4.66
N GLU A 613 -9.58 11.91 5.82
CA GLU A 613 -8.25 12.01 6.40
C GLU A 613 -7.18 11.31 5.54
N ASP A 614 -7.49 10.13 5.00
CA ASP A 614 -6.60 9.32 4.17
C ASP A 614 -6.63 9.68 2.67
N SER A 615 -7.57 10.55 2.27
CA SER A 615 -7.74 11.03 0.88
C SER A 615 -6.68 12.05 0.45
N THR A 616 -5.44 11.85 0.90
CA THR A 616 -4.24 12.57 0.50
C THR A 616 -3.75 12.14 -0.89
N PHE A 617 -2.73 12.81 -1.42
CA PHE A 617 -1.99 12.38 -2.59
C PHE A 617 -0.55 12.01 -2.20
N THR A 618 0.10 11.19 -3.01
CA THR A 618 1.53 10.88 -2.88
C THR A 618 2.19 10.86 -4.27
N GLN A 619 3.38 11.44 -4.36
CA GLN A 619 4.17 11.44 -5.59
C GLN A 619 4.78 10.07 -5.89
N ARG A 620 4.93 9.23 -4.86
CA ARG A 620 5.48 7.87 -4.93
C ARG A 620 4.46 6.89 -4.33
N PHE A 621 3.95 5.99 -5.16
CA PHE A 621 3.01 4.95 -4.76
C PHE A 621 3.34 3.73 -5.62
N ARG A 622 4.06 2.75 -5.07
CA ARG A 622 4.44 1.58 -5.87
C ARG A 622 3.22 0.75 -6.22
N THR A 623 3.30 0.08 -7.37
CA THR A 623 2.24 -0.80 -7.86
C THR A 623 1.98 -1.98 -6.90
N ASP A 624 3.03 -2.44 -6.21
CA ASP A 624 3.01 -3.57 -5.25
C ASP A 624 2.55 -3.19 -3.83
N GLU A 625 2.31 -1.91 -3.56
CA GLU A 625 1.61 -1.44 -2.34
C GLU A 625 0.10 -1.72 -2.41
N VAL A 626 -0.46 -1.93 -3.61
CA VAL A 626 -1.90 -2.15 -3.82
C VAL A 626 -2.26 -3.63 -3.71
N GLN A 627 -3.22 -3.95 -2.84
CA GLN A 627 -3.90 -5.25 -2.81
C GLN A 627 -5.09 -5.22 -3.78
N ALA A 628 -4.98 -5.94 -4.89
CA ALA A 628 -6.00 -6.01 -5.93
C ALA A 628 -7.08 -7.04 -5.57
N ILE A 629 -7.84 -6.80 -4.50
CA ILE A 629 -8.80 -7.78 -3.95
C ILE A 629 -9.90 -8.23 -4.93
N TRP A 630 -10.16 -7.45 -5.98
CA TRP A 630 -11.10 -7.77 -7.06
C TRP A 630 -10.56 -8.83 -8.05
N ARG A 631 -9.26 -9.15 -8.00
CA ARG A 631 -8.60 -10.22 -8.77
C ARG A 631 -8.65 -11.58 -8.07
N GLU A 632 -9.09 -11.64 -6.81
CA GLU A 632 -9.31 -12.89 -6.07
C GLU A 632 -10.46 -13.67 -6.75
N LYS A 633 -10.13 -14.73 -7.50
CA LYS A 633 -11.15 -15.65 -8.03
C LYS A 633 -11.86 -16.27 -6.83
N TYR A 634 -13.09 -15.83 -6.54
CA TYR A 634 -14.04 -16.64 -5.77
C TYR A 634 -14.10 -18.01 -6.43
N SER A 635 -13.63 -19.05 -5.75
CA SER A 635 -13.89 -20.41 -6.20
C SER A 635 -15.41 -20.60 -6.15
N LYS A 636 -16.03 -20.65 -7.33
CA LYS A 636 -17.35 -21.25 -7.43
C LYS A 636 -17.21 -22.65 -6.85
N HIS A 637 -17.98 -22.97 -5.82
CA HIS A 637 -18.11 -24.34 -5.37
C HIS A 637 -18.52 -25.19 -6.57
N GLU A 638 -17.65 -26.08 -7.02
CA GLU A 638 -18.07 -27.24 -7.80
C GLU A 638 -18.98 -28.06 -6.89
N GLY A 639 -20.27 -27.96 -7.17
CA GLY A 639 -21.35 -28.35 -6.27
C GLY A 639 -22.67 -28.48 -7.02
N SER A 640 -22.61 -29.10 -8.20
CA SER A 640 -23.78 -29.44 -9.01
C SER A 640 -23.45 -30.60 -9.95
N ALA A 641 -24.07 -31.76 -9.70
CA ALA A 641 -24.16 -32.94 -10.56
C ALA A 641 -22.89 -33.78 -10.80
N ALA A 642 -22.65 -34.72 -9.87
CA ALA A 642 -22.68 -36.16 -10.15
C ALA A 642 -23.19 -36.91 -8.90
#